data_AF-E3QZJ5-F1
#
_entry.id   AF-E3QZJ5-F1
#
_cell.length_a   1.000
_cell.length_b   1.000
_cell.length_c   1.000
_cell.angle_alpha   90.00
_cell.angle_beta   90.00
_cell.angle_gamma   90.00
#
_symmetry.space_group_name_H-M   'P 1'
#
loop_
_entity.id
_entity.type
_entity.pdbx_description
1 polymer ?
#
loop_
_entity_poly.entity_id
_entity_poly.type
_entity_poly.pdbx_seq_one_letter_code
_entity_poly.pdbx_strand_id
1 'polypeptide(L)'
;MAYRQLQRTISSDPSDPDEDETKEPQIPEVSQVGKLAEFFYLSLTRLQVLFLSAPLVRVLRDKQSSSSSSWSGHMFGPLSAQGLFNSHYIEPMFLWWGMNTRILLGPSIGRVSVLDSYGRTMKSCINGASHNYAGSYLVNEISEAIHSLCLDNLPVTLRSGPMYDTVRAELATFWSADFCIPTTTGYGSNYLALPRLLALLRERGGTVAVFCDSHCHNSIFTGVYLAIGRLGGVTLRRFPHNDASLLEDMLRESKASVKLVVVEGLYSMEGDVPPLPALARLKEAYGFVLYCDEAHSFLSLGQSGRGCFELAKDRGTMCDQDPVDIRTCTLSKAIGGIGGCIAGRQEFASCFADMPPQPVSTATLAQALWLIRQPSLVRRNLARLAATAGFCRRELSRQGVFVYGGGEDATPILPVWTGRSSTSARFSYELRRRGVLASPVTTPAVPFWESRVRVNLSADFDAEDVERLVCTIVDVARATGVATRSVRRQAAKFAPARLGMPGDNENADKSEEEGRGVLESIKTLVIQQSQLQPQKRPCPLTTAGHAARRRYGLASGGSRWIAGTFPSHVAVESLISAAVGSEATMTFQDADVSLASTIAALARPLLGAKRHVMLFPAHPESHLVEDGLLLIPPSAKGEGRLRVVRYADLKDLAHCAIEAGTGQTCLTIYVELAGSTPAAELVRASLSRVARCVGGKTSITVLVRDARVPAATSRPDLVRIDEVVPRDERMHALLFGICASADVEVGYLTGPENLIRELRYTSRGYMYTTSVPPFVMGIIAAALESTLSKESTVY
;
A
#
# COMPACT_ATOMS: atom_id res chain seq x y z
N MET A 1 -15.90 13.48 -18.50
CA MET A 1 -16.96 12.75 -19.21
C MET A 1 -17.08 11.29 -18.77
N ALA A 2 -16.00 10.50 -18.76
CA ALA A 2 -16.02 9.09 -18.30
C ALA A 2 -16.57 8.91 -16.86
N TYR A 3 -16.29 9.84 -15.94
CA TYR A 3 -16.82 9.83 -14.57
C TYR A 3 -18.35 10.01 -14.49
N ARG A 4 -18.95 10.83 -15.36
CA ARG A 4 -20.42 11.02 -15.44
C ARG A 4 -21.14 9.82 -16.05
N GLN A 5 -20.44 9.01 -16.85
CA GLN A 5 -20.98 7.79 -17.43
C GLN A 5 -21.00 6.65 -16.39
N LEU A 6 -20.00 6.61 -15.49
CA LEU A 6 -19.96 5.70 -14.34
C LEU A 6 -21.14 5.92 -13.37
N GLN A 7 -21.54 7.17 -13.12
CA GLN A 7 -22.69 7.50 -12.27
C GLN A 7 -24.04 6.98 -12.82
N ARG A 8 -24.18 6.85 -14.15
CA ARG A 8 -25.42 6.37 -14.78
C ARG A 8 -25.55 4.86 -14.81
N THR A 9 -24.42 4.12 -14.79
CA THR A 9 -24.43 2.65 -14.82
C THR A 9 -24.62 2.03 -13.42
N ILE A 10 -24.42 2.80 -12.36
CA ILE A 10 -24.56 2.34 -10.97
C ILE A 10 -26.02 2.50 -10.46
N SER A 11 -26.89 3.23 -11.15
CA SER A 11 -28.24 3.56 -10.68
C SER A 11 -29.40 2.80 -11.34
N SER A 12 -29.17 1.72 -12.09
CA SER A 12 -30.25 0.94 -12.71
C SER A 12 -30.50 -0.38 -11.98
N ASP A 13 -31.68 -0.46 -11.37
CA ASP A 13 -32.28 -1.63 -10.72
C ASP A 13 -32.51 -2.79 -11.74
N PRO A 14 -32.18 -4.05 -11.44
CA PRO A 14 -32.38 -5.16 -12.37
C PRO A 14 -33.74 -5.82 -12.11
N SER A 15 -34.79 -5.28 -12.72
CA SER A 15 -36.09 -5.95 -12.78
C SER A 15 -36.85 -5.58 -14.07
N ASP A 16 -36.58 -6.31 -15.15
CA ASP A 16 -37.63 -6.92 -15.99
C ASP A 16 -37.01 -7.89 -17.01
N PRO A 17 -37.62 -9.08 -17.25
CA PRO A 17 -37.19 -10.02 -18.27
C PRO A 17 -37.99 -9.85 -19.59
N ASP A 18 -37.43 -10.45 -20.64
CA ASP A 18 -38.06 -10.87 -21.91
C ASP A 18 -38.05 -9.98 -23.17
N GLU A 19 -37.51 -10.66 -24.21
CA GLU A 19 -37.82 -10.68 -25.65
C GLU A 19 -37.62 -9.42 -26.51
N ASP A 20 -36.68 -9.47 -27.47
CA ASP A 20 -36.97 -10.05 -28.79
C ASP A 20 -35.69 -10.17 -29.67
N GLU A 21 -35.74 -11.13 -30.59
CA GLU A 21 -34.71 -11.70 -31.43
C GLU A 21 -34.29 -10.84 -32.64
N THR A 22 -33.08 -11.12 -33.15
CA THR A 22 -32.61 -10.90 -34.54
C THR A 22 -32.35 -9.46 -35.04
N LYS A 23 -31.07 -9.07 -35.05
CA LYS A 23 -30.37 -8.45 -36.20
C LYS A 23 -28.90 -8.17 -35.86
N GLU A 24 -27.99 -8.95 -36.45
CA GLU A 24 -26.56 -8.59 -36.53
C GLU A 24 -26.39 -7.34 -37.41
N PRO A 25 -25.59 -6.33 -37.00
CA PRO A 25 -24.99 -5.40 -37.94
C PRO A 25 -23.54 -5.80 -38.23
N GLN A 26 -23.27 -6.03 -39.51
CA GLN A 26 -21.93 -6.23 -40.08
C GLN A 26 -20.96 -5.10 -39.69
N ILE A 27 -19.76 -5.48 -39.26
CA ILE A 27 -18.63 -4.59 -38.96
C ILE A 27 -17.90 -4.27 -40.28
N PRO A 28 -17.65 -3.00 -40.64
CA PRO A 28 -16.77 -2.69 -41.77
C PRO A 28 -15.29 -2.82 -41.36
N GLU A 29 -14.53 -3.57 -42.16
CA GLU A 29 -13.06 -3.56 -42.16
C GLU A 29 -12.54 -2.15 -42.47
N VAL A 30 -11.69 -1.60 -41.61
CA VAL A 30 -10.91 -0.40 -41.93
C VAL A 30 -9.42 -0.76 -41.90
N SER A 31 -8.93 -1.10 -43.08
CA SER A 31 -7.51 -1.11 -43.41
C SER A 31 -7.01 0.30 -43.75
N GLN A 32 -5.70 0.49 -43.64
CA GLN A 32 -4.89 1.60 -44.21
C GLN A 32 -4.69 2.94 -43.48
N VAL A 33 -5.26 3.21 -42.29
CA VAL A 33 -4.86 4.40 -41.49
C VAL A 33 -3.75 4.09 -40.47
N GLY A 34 -3.56 2.83 -40.08
CA GLY A 34 -2.57 2.43 -39.09
C GLY A 34 -1.10 2.42 -39.56
N LYS A 35 -0.84 2.34 -40.88
CA LYS A 35 0.52 2.20 -41.43
C LYS A 35 1.24 3.53 -41.67
N LEU A 36 0.52 4.65 -41.80
CA LEU A 36 1.10 5.99 -41.96
C LEU A 36 1.57 6.61 -40.63
N ALA A 37 0.95 6.23 -39.51
CA ALA A 37 1.35 6.69 -38.18
C ALA A 37 2.70 6.08 -37.71
N GLU A 38 3.00 4.84 -38.08
CA GLU A 38 4.29 4.18 -37.75
C GLU A 38 5.47 4.79 -38.52
N PHE A 39 5.26 5.20 -39.78
CA PHE A 39 6.33 5.74 -40.63
C PHE A 39 6.73 7.18 -40.25
N PHE A 40 5.77 7.99 -39.80
CA PHE A 40 6.04 9.34 -39.30
C PHE A 40 6.76 9.33 -37.94
N TYR A 41 6.49 8.33 -37.09
CA TYR A 41 7.07 8.23 -35.75
C TYR A 41 8.56 7.84 -35.78
N LEU A 42 8.95 6.94 -36.69
CA LEU A 42 10.34 6.50 -36.88
C LEU A 42 11.26 7.60 -37.45
N SER A 43 10.70 8.58 -38.16
CA SER A 43 11.46 9.65 -38.80
C SER A 43 11.82 10.81 -37.85
N LEU A 44 10.98 11.06 -36.82
CA LEU A 44 11.22 12.11 -35.82
C LEU A 44 12.17 11.68 -34.68
N THR A 45 12.28 10.38 -34.42
CA THR A 45 13.19 9.88 -33.35
C THR A 45 14.68 10.01 -33.72
N ARG A 46 15.01 10.17 -35.02
CA ARG A 46 16.40 10.40 -35.48
C ARG A 46 16.83 11.88 -35.45
N LEU A 47 15.90 12.83 -35.37
CA LEU A 47 16.20 14.27 -35.39
C LEU A 47 16.31 14.91 -34.00
N GLN A 48 15.85 14.23 -32.94
CA GLN A 48 15.96 14.72 -31.55
C GLN A 48 17.32 14.46 -30.88
N VAL A 49 18.22 13.70 -31.51
CA VAL A 49 19.55 13.36 -30.93
C VAL A 49 20.62 14.43 -31.22
N LEU A 50 20.35 15.43 -32.06
CA LEU A 50 21.36 16.42 -32.49
C LEU A 50 21.25 17.83 -31.86
N PHE A 51 20.27 18.10 -30.99
CA PHE A 51 20.07 19.45 -30.40
C PHE A 51 20.20 19.54 -28.87
N LEU A 52 20.69 18.50 -28.19
CA LEU A 52 20.89 18.53 -26.74
C LEU A 52 22.37 18.67 -26.37
N SER A 53 22.90 19.88 -26.59
CA SER A 53 23.97 20.41 -25.75
C SER A 53 23.80 21.93 -25.58
N ALA A 54 23.70 22.36 -24.32
CA ALA A 54 23.64 23.73 -23.78
C ALA A 54 22.25 24.43 -23.60
N PRO A 55 22.11 25.31 -22.58
CA PRO A 55 20.84 25.56 -21.88
C PRO A 55 20.16 26.87 -22.29
N LEU A 56 18.84 26.86 -22.54
CA LEU A 56 18.09 28.08 -22.88
C LEU A 56 16.74 28.15 -22.15
N VAL A 57 16.81 28.59 -20.89
CA VAL A 57 15.68 29.02 -20.05
C VAL A 57 15.43 30.51 -20.27
N ARG A 58 14.95 30.96 -21.44
CA ARG A 58 14.65 32.41 -21.60
C ARG A 58 13.67 32.94 -22.65
N VAL A 59 12.76 32.17 -23.27
CA VAL A 59 11.92 32.73 -24.37
C VAL A 59 10.39 32.57 -24.22
N LEU A 60 9.84 32.09 -23.11
CA LEU A 60 8.37 31.98 -22.96
C LEU A 60 7.79 32.95 -21.92
N ARG A 61 8.01 34.26 -22.10
CA ARG A 61 7.37 35.27 -21.25
C ARG A 61 6.53 36.34 -21.95
N ASP A 62 6.44 36.38 -23.28
CA ASP A 62 5.59 37.36 -23.94
C ASP A 62 4.65 36.71 -24.96
N LYS A 63 3.36 36.62 -24.58
CA LYS A 63 2.19 37.07 -25.36
C LYS A 63 0.91 36.44 -24.79
N GLN A 64 0.17 37.22 -24.02
CA GLN A 64 -1.28 37.08 -23.89
C GLN A 64 -1.93 37.92 -25.00
N SER A 65 -2.75 37.29 -25.86
CA SER A 65 -3.90 37.95 -26.51
C SER A 65 -4.84 36.92 -27.18
N SER A 66 -6.10 36.92 -26.72
CA SER A 66 -7.40 36.71 -27.40
C SER A 66 -7.69 35.59 -28.41
N SER A 67 -8.85 34.95 -28.16
CA SER A 67 -9.86 34.33 -29.04
C SER A 67 -9.72 32.89 -29.60
N SER A 68 -10.74 32.09 -29.22
CA SER A 68 -11.45 30.97 -29.88
C SER A 68 -10.70 29.80 -30.55
N SER A 69 -10.92 28.61 -29.94
CA SER A 69 -11.09 27.27 -30.51
C SER A 69 -10.16 26.81 -31.65
N SER A 70 -9.25 25.90 -31.33
CA SER A 70 -9.21 24.52 -31.87
C SER A 70 -7.96 23.83 -31.31
N TRP A 71 -8.17 22.67 -30.69
CA TRP A 71 -7.16 21.64 -30.37
C TRP A 71 -5.73 22.16 -30.06
N SER A 72 -5.49 22.55 -28.81
CA SER A 72 -4.14 22.80 -28.30
C SER A 72 -3.59 21.54 -27.60
N GLY A 73 -2.46 21.04 -28.13
CA GLY A 73 -1.66 19.94 -27.57
C GLY A 73 -0.97 20.29 -26.25
N HIS A 74 -1.74 20.70 -25.24
CA HIS A 74 -1.29 21.05 -23.89
C HIS A 74 -2.01 20.22 -22.81
N MET A 75 -2.35 18.95 -23.11
CA MET A 75 -2.91 18.06 -22.09
C MET A 75 -1.88 17.53 -21.08
N PHE A 76 -0.58 17.76 -21.30
CA PHE A 76 0.50 17.06 -20.58
C PHE A 76 1.69 17.95 -20.19
N GLY A 77 1.41 19.19 -19.78
CA GLY A 77 2.41 19.95 -19.02
C GLY A 77 2.65 19.31 -17.64
N PRO A 78 3.79 19.55 -16.96
CA PRO A 78 3.91 19.22 -15.55
C PRO A 78 2.73 19.85 -14.78
N LEU A 79 2.09 19.07 -13.91
CA LEU A 79 0.88 19.45 -13.16
C LEU A 79 1.05 20.77 -12.35
N SER A 80 2.28 21.22 -12.17
CA SER A 80 2.65 22.49 -11.53
C SER A 80 2.67 23.67 -12.51
N ALA A 81 1.50 24.07 -12.99
CA ALA A 81 1.19 25.49 -13.10
C ALA A 81 0.19 25.93 -12.01
N GLN A 82 -0.60 24.99 -11.47
CA GLN A 82 -1.59 25.22 -10.41
C GLN A 82 -1.46 24.24 -9.21
N GLY A 83 -0.57 23.24 -9.27
CA GLY A 83 -0.15 22.43 -8.12
C GLY A 83 1.20 22.93 -7.61
N LEU A 84 1.23 23.48 -6.40
CA LEU A 84 2.33 24.32 -5.96
C LEU A 84 3.59 23.56 -5.54
N PHE A 85 3.64 22.23 -5.50
CA PHE A 85 4.81 21.49 -4.99
C PHE A 85 5.95 21.33 -6.02
N ASN A 86 7.20 21.20 -5.56
CA ASN A 86 8.43 21.19 -6.36
C ASN A 86 8.98 19.80 -6.60
N SER A 87 9.41 19.64 -7.85
CA SER A 87 10.37 18.68 -8.39
C SER A 87 9.85 17.31 -8.87
N HIS A 88 10.04 17.12 -10.18
CA HIS A 88 10.54 15.92 -10.89
C HIS A 88 9.87 14.55 -10.69
N TYR A 89 8.86 14.45 -9.86
CA TYR A 89 7.99 13.27 -9.76
C TYR A 89 6.80 13.42 -10.69
N ILE A 90 7.03 13.12 -11.97
CA ILE A 90 5.94 12.65 -12.82
C ILE A 90 5.50 11.34 -12.17
N GLU A 91 4.23 11.17 -11.73
CA GLU A 91 3.62 9.90 -11.32
C GLU A 91 4.26 8.75 -12.12
N PRO A 92 5.27 8.02 -11.63
CA PRO A 92 6.46 7.56 -12.38
C PRO A 92 6.46 7.55 -13.94
N MET A 93 6.14 8.67 -14.60
CA MET A 93 5.73 8.76 -16.01
C MET A 93 4.42 8.05 -16.41
N PHE A 94 3.33 8.49 -15.80
CA PHE A 94 1.95 8.41 -16.23
C PHE A 94 1.48 7.00 -16.55
N LEU A 95 1.84 5.90 -15.86
CA LEU A 95 1.23 4.56 -16.06
C LEU A 95 0.94 4.19 -17.54
N TRP A 96 1.84 4.55 -18.47
CA TRP A 96 1.54 4.67 -19.90
C TRP A 96 0.25 5.47 -20.21
N TRP A 97 0.28 6.80 -20.10
CA TRP A 97 -0.88 7.69 -20.24
C TRP A 97 -2.13 7.34 -19.38
N GLY A 98 -1.92 6.76 -18.18
CA GLY A 98 -2.95 6.45 -17.18
C GLY A 98 -3.51 5.05 -17.39
N MET A 99 -2.97 4.33 -18.37
CA MET A 99 -3.54 3.09 -18.86
C MET A 99 -3.24 1.92 -17.94
N ASN A 100 -2.24 1.97 -17.05
CA ASN A 100 -2.03 0.90 -16.07
C ASN A 100 -2.98 0.98 -14.85
N THR A 101 -3.78 2.03 -14.73
CA THR A 101 -4.87 2.10 -13.75
C THR A 101 -5.92 1.04 -14.08
N ARG A 102 -6.39 0.35 -13.03
CA ARG A 102 -7.32 -0.79 -13.17
C ARG A 102 -8.26 -0.88 -11.98
N ILE A 103 -9.52 -1.17 -12.27
CA ILE A 103 -10.52 -1.50 -11.26
C ILE A 103 -10.74 -3.01 -11.27
N LEU A 104 -10.56 -3.67 -10.13
CA LEU A 104 -10.79 -5.10 -9.96
C LEU A 104 -12.28 -5.35 -9.79
N LEU A 105 -12.84 -6.20 -10.63
CA LEU A 105 -14.28 -6.52 -10.66
C LEU A 105 -14.63 -7.80 -9.90
N GLY A 106 -13.63 -8.44 -9.29
CA GLY A 106 -13.75 -9.68 -8.51
C GLY A 106 -12.63 -9.80 -7.47
N PRO A 107 -12.55 -10.92 -6.75
CA PRO A 107 -11.56 -11.12 -5.70
C PRO A 107 -10.13 -11.16 -6.24
N SER A 108 -9.16 -10.80 -5.39
CA SER A 108 -7.73 -10.79 -5.74
C SER A 108 -7.06 -12.17 -5.73
N ILE A 109 -7.75 -13.16 -6.31
CA ILE A 109 -7.30 -14.56 -6.47
C ILE A 109 -6.48 -14.75 -7.76
N GLY A 110 -6.13 -16.00 -8.08
CA GLY A 110 -5.31 -16.36 -9.25
C GLY A 110 -5.78 -15.79 -10.59
N ARG A 111 -7.10 -15.71 -10.83
CA ARG A 111 -7.70 -15.06 -11.99
C ARG A 111 -8.68 -13.97 -11.57
N VAL A 112 -8.64 -12.82 -12.23
CA VAL A 112 -9.49 -11.67 -11.90
C VAL A 112 -9.96 -10.94 -13.15
N SER A 113 -11.19 -10.41 -13.11
CA SER A 113 -11.68 -9.51 -14.15
C SER A 113 -11.34 -8.07 -13.80
N VAL A 114 -10.93 -7.26 -14.78
CA VAL A 114 -10.56 -5.86 -14.57
C VAL A 114 -11.25 -4.94 -15.55
N LEU A 115 -11.61 -3.75 -15.08
CA LEU A 115 -12.00 -2.62 -15.92
C LEU A 115 -10.76 -1.75 -16.16
N ASP A 116 -10.41 -1.53 -17.42
CA ASP A 116 -9.29 -0.67 -17.79
C ASP A 116 -9.67 0.81 -17.84
N SER A 117 -8.67 1.67 -18.04
CA SER A 117 -8.84 3.13 -18.16
C SER A 117 -9.76 3.57 -19.32
N TYR A 118 -10.04 2.69 -20.29
CA TYR A 118 -10.93 2.96 -21.43
C TYR A 118 -12.36 2.48 -21.17
N GLY A 119 -12.66 1.97 -19.98
CA GLY A 119 -13.95 1.37 -19.65
C GLY A 119 -14.15 0.00 -20.28
N ARG A 120 -13.10 -0.67 -20.76
CA ARG A 120 -13.19 -2.03 -21.32
C ARG A 120 -12.97 -3.06 -20.22
N THR A 121 -13.87 -4.03 -20.18
CA THR A 121 -13.76 -5.16 -19.25
C THR A 121 -12.88 -6.25 -19.85
N MET A 122 -11.76 -6.53 -19.18
CA MET A 122 -10.91 -7.67 -19.46
C MET A 122 -11.28 -8.81 -18.52
N LYS A 123 -11.86 -9.88 -19.05
CA LYS A 123 -12.29 -11.03 -18.25
C LYS A 123 -11.13 -12.00 -18.03
N SER A 124 -11.11 -12.63 -16.86
CA SER A 124 -10.23 -13.77 -16.55
C SER A 124 -8.73 -13.51 -16.82
N CYS A 125 -8.21 -12.41 -16.28
CA CYS A 125 -6.77 -12.11 -16.35
C CYS A 125 -6.01 -12.88 -15.27
N ILE A 126 -4.85 -13.45 -15.60
CA ILE A 126 -3.91 -14.02 -14.63
C ILE A 126 -3.41 -12.89 -13.72
N ASN A 127 -3.61 -13.05 -12.42
CA ASN A 127 -3.38 -11.99 -11.46
C ASN A 127 -1.98 -12.04 -10.85
N GLY A 128 -0.96 -11.71 -11.65
CA GLY A 128 0.42 -11.56 -11.17
C GLY A 128 0.68 -10.27 -10.37
N ALA A 129 -0.37 -9.51 -10.02
CA ALA A 129 -0.28 -8.25 -9.30
C ALA A 129 -0.67 -8.38 -7.82
N SER A 130 -1.39 -9.43 -7.44
CA SER A 130 -1.79 -9.73 -6.06
C SER A 130 -0.63 -10.29 -5.24
N HIS A 131 -0.68 -10.17 -3.91
CA HIS A 131 0.25 -10.85 -2.98
C HIS A 131 -0.34 -12.14 -2.39
N ASN A 132 -1.32 -12.75 -3.07
CA ASN A 132 -1.92 -14.03 -2.72
C ASN A 132 -0.96 -15.22 -2.98
N TYR A 133 0.16 -15.26 -2.27
CA TYR A 133 1.21 -16.28 -2.49
C TYR A 133 0.71 -17.68 -2.18
N ALA A 134 0.21 -17.90 -0.96
CA ALA A 134 -0.27 -19.20 -0.49
C ALA A 134 -1.59 -19.65 -1.11
N GLY A 135 -2.22 -18.84 -1.98
CA GLY A 135 -3.54 -19.15 -2.52
C GLY A 135 -4.67 -19.08 -1.48
N SER A 136 -4.45 -18.38 -0.37
CA SER A 136 -5.40 -18.36 0.75
C SER A 136 -6.63 -17.48 0.52
N TYR A 137 -6.62 -16.66 -0.55
CA TYR A 137 -7.71 -15.73 -0.83
C TYR A 137 -8.93 -16.45 -1.39
N LEU A 138 -8.73 -17.66 -1.93
CA LEU A 138 -9.79 -18.50 -2.42
C LEU A 138 -10.57 -19.05 -1.22
N VAL A 139 -11.77 -18.50 -1.02
CA VAL A 139 -12.67 -18.90 0.06
C VAL A 139 -13.52 -20.07 -0.44
N ASN A 140 -13.33 -21.25 0.13
CA ASN A 140 -14.21 -22.40 -0.08
C ASN A 140 -15.47 -22.32 0.81
N GLU A 141 -16.45 -23.20 0.63
CA GLU A 141 -17.71 -23.17 1.39
C GLU A 141 -17.51 -23.21 2.91
N ILE A 142 -16.53 -23.97 3.39
CA ILE A 142 -16.21 -24.11 4.83
C ILE A 142 -15.68 -22.77 5.38
N SER A 143 -14.68 -22.18 4.73
CA SER A 143 -14.10 -20.90 5.13
C SER A 143 -15.08 -19.74 4.96
N GLU A 144 -15.96 -19.79 3.95
CA GLU A 144 -17.01 -18.79 3.74
C GLU A 144 -17.98 -18.72 4.92
N ALA A 145 -18.33 -19.88 5.50
CA ALA A 145 -19.18 -19.97 6.69
C ALA A 145 -18.53 -19.31 7.91
N ILE A 146 -17.21 -19.48 8.10
CA ILE A 146 -16.46 -18.82 9.19
C ILE A 146 -16.59 -17.31 9.09
N HIS A 147 -16.29 -16.77 7.90
CA HIS A 147 -16.28 -15.32 7.69
C HIS A 147 -17.68 -14.72 7.76
N SER A 148 -18.71 -15.47 7.32
CA SER A 148 -20.11 -15.08 7.52
C SER A 148 -20.44 -14.98 9.01
N LEU A 149 -20.10 -16.01 9.79
CA LEU A 149 -20.35 -16.02 11.23
C LEU A 149 -19.64 -14.87 11.96
N CYS A 150 -18.39 -14.57 11.60
CA CYS A 150 -17.67 -13.42 12.14
C CYS A 150 -18.38 -12.10 11.80
N LEU A 151 -18.81 -11.91 10.54
CA LEU A 151 -19.51 -10.70 10.12
C LEU A 151 -20.92 -10.58 10.74
N ASP A 152 -21.58 -11.68 11.07
CA ASP A 152 -22.90 -11.64 11.68
C ASP A 152 -22.85 -11.41 13.19
N ASN A 153 -21.86 -11.98 13.87
CA ASN A 153 -21.87 -12.08 15.34
C ASN A 153 -20.81 -11.22 16.04
N LEU A 154 -19.76 -10.78 15.33
CA LEU A 154 -18.65 -10.03 15.93
C LEU A 154 -18.49 -8.62 15.34
N PRO A 155 -17.87 -7.70 16.11
CA PRO A 155 -17.37 -6.45 15.56
C PRO A 155 -16.40 -6.66 14.38
N VAL A 156 -16.24 -5.68 13.47
CA VAL A 156 -15.26 -5.78 12.36
C VAL A 156 -13.84 -5.91 12.91
N THR A 157 -13.54 -5.22 14.01
CA THR A 157 -12.22 -5.25 14.66
C THR A 157 -12.34 -5.58 16.13
N LEU A 158 -11.37 -6.37 16.63
CA LEU A 158 -11.18 -6.65 18.05
C LEU A 158 -9.85 -6.07 18.53
N ARG A 159 -9.80 -5.73 19.82
CA ARG A 159 -8.57 -5.31 20.52
C ARG A 159 -8.15 -6.29 21.61
N SER A 160 -9.06 -7.17 22.02
CA SER A 160 -8.86 -8.13 23.11
C SER A 160 -9.96 -9.20 23.06
N GLY A 161 -9.82 -10.22 23.91
CA GLY A 161 -10.82 -11.28 24.10
C GLY A 161 -10.36 -12.62 23.55
N PRO A 162 -11.13 -13.71 23.82
CA PRO A 162 -10.70 -15.08 23.56
C PRO A 162 -10.19 -15.31 22.14
N MET A 163 -10.85 -14.75 21.12
CA MET A 163 -10.42 -14.93 19.72
C MET A 163 -9.09 -14.22 19.44
N TYR A 164 -8.94 -12.97 19.92
CA TYR A 164 -7.72 -12.18 19.78
C TYR A 164 -6.54 -12.85 20.50
N ASP A 165 -6.75 -13.27 21.75
CA ASP A 165 -5.73 -13.91 22.57
C ASP A 165 -5.31 -15.28 22.05
N THR A 166 -6.26 -16.06 21.50
CA THR A 166 -5.95 -17.34 20.85
C THR A 166 -5.05 -17.13 19.64
N VAL A 167 -5.40 -16.19 18.74
CA VAL A 167 -4.57 -15.89 17.56
C VAL A 167 -3.18 -15.43 17.96
N ARG A 168 -3.10 -14.58 18.99
CA ARG A 168 -1.84 -14.11 19.55
C ARG A 168 -0.94 -15.26 19.99
N ALA A 169 -1.48 -16.22 20.75
CA ALA A 169 -0.74 -17.39 21.23
C ALA A 169 -0.35 -18.34 20.10
N GLU A 170 -1.26 -18.60 19.16
CA GLU A 170 -1.02 -19.50 18.02
C GLU A 170 0.04 -18.96 17.06
N LEU A 171 0.05 -17.65 16.79
CA LEU A 171 1.12 -17.00 16.01
C LEU A 171 2.48 -17.09 16.70
N ALA A 172 2.53 -16.93 18.03
CA ALA A 172 3.76 -17.09 18.80
C ALA A 172 4.29 -18.53 18.69
N THR A 173 3.43 -19.52 18.90
CA THR A 173 3.75 -20.95 18.74
C THR A 173 4.21 -21.27 17.31
N PHE A 174 3.53 -20.74 16.30
CA PHE A 174 3.86 -20.98 14.89
C PHE A 174 5.29 -20.53 14.55
N TRP A 175 5.73 -19.37 15.05
CA TRP A 175 7.11 -18.90 14.88
C TRP A 175 8.11 -19.45 15.91
N SER A 176 7.65 -20.23 16.88
CA SER A 176 8.49 -20.61 18.03
C SER A 176 9.08 -19.38 18.73
N ALA A 177 8.27 -18.33 18.86
CA ALA A 177 8.59 -17.08 19.54
C ALA A 177 7.97 -17.05 20.94
N ASP A 178 8.63 -16.36 21.88
CA ASP A 178 8.16 -16.27 23.27
C ASP A 178 6.96 -15.35 23.42
N PHE A 179 6.86 -14.33 22.56
CA PHE A 179 5.69 -13.47 22.45
C PHE A 179 5.33 -13.18 21.00
N CYS A 180 4.06 -12.86 20.77
CA CYS A 180 3.57 -12.25 19.53
C CYS A 180 2.52 -11.21 19.90
N ILE A 181 2.46 -10.09 19.19
CA ILE A 181 1.49 -9.02 19.37
C ILE A 181 0.93 -8.63 18.00
N PRO A 182 -0.36 -8.86 17.74
CA PRO A 182 -1.04 -8.39 16.54
C PRO A 182 -1.05 -6.85 16.46
N THR A 183 -0.97 -6.32 15.25
CA THR A 183 -1.02 -4.89 14.94
C THR A 183 -2.02 -4.62 13.82
N THR A 184 -2.49 -3.37 13.69
CA THR A 184 -3.51 -2.99 12.71
C THR A 184 -3.05 -3.15 11.26
N THR A 185 -1.77 -2.91 10.97
CA THR A 185 -1.16 -3.11 9.65
C THR A 185 0.28 -3.58 9.78
N GLY A 186 0.82 -4.22 8.73
CA GLY A 186 2.26 -4.58 8.70
C GLY A 186 3.19 -3.37 8.63
N TYR A 187 2.75 -2.25 8.04
CA TYR A 187 3.49 -0.99 8.13
C TYR A 187 3.54 -0.51 9.58
N GLY A 188 2.39 -0.55 10.26
CA GLY A 188 2.22 -0.24 11.67
C GLY A 188 3.11 -1.09 12.58
N SER A 189 3.32 -2.39 12.25
CA SER A 189 4.27 -3.24 13.00
C SER A 189 5.65 -2.61 13.11
N ASN A 190 6.26 -2.20 11.99
CA ASN A 190 7.58 -1.57 11.99
C ASN A 190 7.55 -0.18 12.64
N TYR A 191 6.49 0.59 12.39
CA TYR A 191 6.27 1.93 12.96
C TYR A 191 6.25 1.89 14.50
N LEU A 192 5.64 0.86 15.07
CA LEU A 192 5.51 0.66 16.52
C LEU A 192 6.72 -0.07 17.12
N ALA A 193 7.25 -1.08 16.42
CA ALA A 193 8.28 -1.96 16.95
C ALA A 193 9.64 -1.28 17.12
N LEU A 194 10.12 -0.61 16.07
CA LEU A 194 11.48 -0.10 16.00
C LEU A 194 11.75 1.03 17.02
N PRO A 195 10.88 2.04 17.19
CA PRO A 195 11.11 3.07 18.22
C PRO A 195 11.20 2.51 19.63
N ARG A 196 10.36 1.53 19.97
CA ARG A 196 10.35 0.88 21.30
C ARG A 196 11.57 0.00 21.53
N LEU A 197 11.92 -0.82 20.54
CA LEU A 197 13.13 -1.63 20.59
C LEU A 197 14.38 -0.74 20.77
N LEU A 198 14.49 0.33 19.98
CA LEU A 198 15.64 1.22 20.04
C LEU A 198 15.71 2.01 21.36
N ALA A 199 14.56 2.34 21.97
CA ALA A 199 14.54 2.92 23.32
C ALA A 199 15.13 1.94 24.35
N LEU A 200 14.68 0.68 24.36
CA LEU A 200 15.21 -0.36 25.25
C LEU A 200 16.72 -0.60 25.03
N LEU A 201 17.16 -0.73 23.77
CA LEU A 201 18.56 -0.95 23.44
C LEU A 201 19.44 0.23 23.85
N ARG A 202 18.92 1.45 23.73
CA ARG A 202 19.60 2.66 24.19
C ARG A 202 19.68 2.70 25.72
N GLU A 203 18.63 2.34 26.44
CA GLU A 203 18.65 2.27 27.91
C GLU A 203 19.70 1.26 28.40
N ARG A 204 19.89 0.14 27.70
CA ARG A 204 20.87 -0.89 28.05
C ARG A 204 22.33 -0.50 27.79
N GLY A 205 22.61 0.35 26.80
CA GLY A 205 23.99 0.62 26.36
C GLY A 205 24.39 2.08 26.17
N GLY A 206 23.46 3.03 26.22
CA GLY A 206 23.69 4.46 25.98
C GLY A 206 23.70 4.84 24.50
N THR A 207 24.43 4.11 23.64
CA THR A 207 24.46 4.35 22.17
C THR A 207 24.07 3.13 21.36
N VAL A 208 23.33 3.34 20.26
CA VAL A 208 22.87 2.26 19.37
C VAL A 208 23.23 2.58 17.92
N ALA A 209 23.91 1.66 17.24
CA ALA A 209 24.12 1.70 15.80
C ALA A 209 23.19 0.71 15.11
N VAL A 210 22.34 1.23 14.22
CA VAL A 210 21.43 0.45 13.37
C VAL A 210 22.09 0.25 12.02
N PHE A 211 22.31 -1.01 11.64
CA PHE A 211 22.79 -1.44 10.33
C PHE A 211 21.61 -2.01 9.57
N CYS A 212 21.13 -1.29 8.56
CA CYS A 212 19.96 -1.69 7.79
C CYS A 212 20.36 -2.02 6.36
N ASP A 213 19.88 -3.14 5.82
CA ASP A 213 20.05 -3.45 4.41
C ASP A 213 19.48 -2.32 3.56
N SER A 214 20.23 -1.89 2.54
CA SER A 214 19.84 -0.76 1.70
C SER A 214 18.51 -0.93 0.95
N HIS A 215 18.05 -2.18 0.76
CA HIS A 215 16.79 -2.51 0.07
C HIS A 215 15.61 -2.80 1.00
N CYS A 216 15.78 -2.65 2.31
CA CYS A 216 14.69 -2.77 3.28
C CYS A 216 13.52 -1.83 2.98
N HIS A 217 12.31 -2.26 3.37
CA HIS A 217 11.08 -1.58 3.07
C HIS A 217 11.00 -0.23 3.81
N ASN A 218 10.30 0.74 3.21
CA ASN A 218 10.19 2.10 3.77
C ASN A 218 9.58 2.16 5.18
N SER A 219 8.78 1.16 5.57
CA SER A 219 8.23 1.05 6.93
C SER A 219 9.32 0.89 8.00
N ILE A 220 10.38 0.12 7.69
CA ILE A 220 11.55 -0.05 8.57
C ILE A 220 12.27 1.28 8.76
N PHE A 221 12.61 1.94 7.64
CA PHE A 221 13.28 3.24 7.71
C PHE A 221 12.46 4.28 8.46
N THR A 222 11.14 4.28 8.28
CA THR A 222 10.22 5.16 9.02
C THR A 222 10.34 4.93 10.53
N GLY A 223 10.28 3.67 10.99
CA GLY A 223 10.45 3.34 12.40
C GLY A 223 11.81 3.76 12.97
N VAL A 224 12.90 3.55 12.22
CA VAL A 224 14.25 3.99 12.64
C VAL A 224 14.38 5.51 12.69
N TYR A 225 13.84 6.24 11.70
CA TYR A 225 13.90 7.70 11.69
C TYR A 225 13.10 8.32 12.85
N LEU A 226 11.95 7.76 13.20
CA LEU A 226 11.22 8.17 14.39
C LEU A 226 12.06 7.95 15.65
N ALA A 227 12.71 6.80 15.77
CA ALA A 227 13.60 6.53 16.89
C ALA A 227 14.75 7.55 16.97
N ILE A 228 15.44 7.84 15.86
CA ILE A 228 16.52 8.85 15.81
C ILE A 228 16.01 10.24 16.18
N GLY A 229 14.81 10.61 15.71
CA GLY A 229 14.21 11.90 15.99
C GLY A 229 13.76 12.08 17.45
N ARG A 230 13.29 10.99 18.08
CA ARG A 230 12.81 10.97 19.47
C ARG A 230 13.94 10.72 20.48
N LEU A 231 14.98 9.99 20.08
CA LEU A 231 16.03 9.48 20.97
C LEU A 231 17.40 10.00 20.54
N GLY A 232 18.14 10.59 21.48
CA GLY A 232 19.57 10.84 21.30
C GLY A 232 20.37 9.51 21.28
N GLY A 233 21.55 9.50 20.66
CA GLY A 233 22.46 8.34 20.72
C GLY A 233 22.09 7.15 19.81
N VAL A 234 21.12 7.30 18.91
CA VAL A 234 20.79 6.32 17.87
C VAL A 234 21.33 6.79 16.52
N THR A 235 22.02 5.91 15.79
CA THR A 235 22.54 6.19 14.45
C THR A 235 22.09 5.14 13.45
N LEU A 236 21.87 5.53 12.20
CA LEU A 236 21.54 4.62 11.10
C LEU A 236 22.69 4.59 10.09
N ARG A 237 23.16 3.40 9.78
CA ARG A 237 24.05 3.11 8.66
C ARG A 237 23.38 2.10 7.74
N ARG A 238 23.43 2.35 6.43
CA ARG A 238 22.92 1.41 5.42
C ARG A 238 24.08 0.62 4.85
N PHE A 239 23.97 -0.71 4.80
CA PHE A 239 24.95 -1.56 4.11
C PHE A 239 24.39 -1.98 2.74
N PRO A 240 25.24 -2.21 1.73
CA PRO A 240 24.79 -2.67 0.42
C PRO A 240 24.01 -3.98 0.51
N HIS A 241 23.01 -4.11 -0.36
CA HIS A 241 22.06 -5.20 -0.30
C HIS A 241 22.71 -6.59 -0.28
N ASN A 242 22.34 -7.40 0.71
CA ASN A 242 22.84 -8.76 0.95
C ASN A 242 24.37 -8.88 1.06
N ASP A 243 25.10 -7.78 1.26
CA ASP A 243 26.56 -7.78 1.40
C ASP A 243 26.98 -7.97 2.87
N ALA A 244 27.12 -9.24 3.26
CA ALA A 244 27.57 -9.60 4.60
C ALA A 244 29.03 -9.18 4.88
N SER A 245 29.87 -9.02 3.86
CA SER A 245 31.28 -8.67 4.05
C SER A 245 31.41 -7.19 4.42
N LEU A 246 30.72 -6.31 3.70
CA LEU A 246 30.67 -4.89 4.05
C LEU A 246 29.92 -4.65 5.36
N LEU A 247 28.89 -5.44 5.66
CA LEU A 247 28.27 -5.41 6.98
C LEU A 247 29.29 -5.75 8.07
N GLU A 248 30.12 -6.76 7.89
CA GLU A 248 31.17 -7.11 8.84
C GLU A 248 32.15 -5.96 9.08
N ASP A 249 32.65 -5.33 8.02
CA ASP A 249 33.55 -4.18 8.14
C ASP A 249 32.89 -3.03 8.92
N MET A 250 31.63 -2.75 8.61
CA MET A 250 30.84 -1.73 9.32
C MET A 250 30.60 -2.07 10.80
N LEU A 251 30.40 -3.36 11.14
CA LEU A 251 30.26 -3.83 12.52
C LEU A 251 31.58 -3.70 13.29
N ARG A 252 32.71 -4.03 12.66
CA ARG A 252 34.06 -3.95 13.22
C ARG A 252 34.48 -2.51 13.52
N GLU A 253 34.14 -1.57 12.63
CA GLU A 253 34.42 -0.14 12.81
C GLU A 253 33.52 0.56 13.84
N SER A 254 32.38 -0.05 14.17
CA SER A 254 31.37 0.57 14.99
C SER A 254 31.78 0.65 16.45
N LYS A 255 31.88 1.89 16.95
CA LYS A 255 32.14 2.20 18.36
C LYS A 255 30.88 2.20 19.23
N ALA A 256 29.71 1.91 18.65
CA ALA A 256 28.47 1.87 19.41
C ALA A 256 28.46 0.66 20.37
N SER A 257 27.98 0.93 21.59
CA SER A 257 27.79 -0.06 22.66
C SER A 257 26.81 -1.16 22.28
N VAL A 258 25.75 -0.83 21.54
CA VAL A 258 24.74 -1.78 21.07
C VAL A 258 24.60 -1.67 19.56
N LYS A 259 24.46 -2.82 18.90
CA LYS A 259 24.33 -2.94 17.45
C LYS A 259 23.01 -3.65 17.13
N LEU A 260 22.25 -3.10 16.19
CA LEU A 260 21.03 -3.69 15.66
C LEU A 260 21.22 -3.89 14.15
N VAL A 261 21.07 -5.12 13.67
CA VAL A 261 21.06 -5.44 12.24
C VAL A 261 19.61 -5.67 11.81
N VAL A 262 19.20 -5.03 10.70
CA VAL A 262 17.83 -5.04 10.21
C VAL A 262 17.79 -5.50 8.75
N VAL A 263 17.03 -6.56 8.48
CA VAL A 263 16.87 -7.20 7.16
C VAL A 263 15.40 -7.51 6.87
N GLU A 264 15.06 -7.78 5.60
CA GLU A 264 13.79 -8.43 5.24
C GLU A 264 13.99 -9.93 5.05
N GLY A 265 12.97 -10.75 5.35
CA GLY A 265 13.01 -12.19 5.09
C GLY A 265 12.82 -12.54 3.61
N LEU A 266 12.19 -11.67 2.83
CA LEU A 266 12.08 -11.78 1.37
C LEU A 266 11.98 -10.39 0.77
N TYR A 267 13.03 -9.92 0.10
CA TYR A 267 13.08 -8.59 -0.48
C TYR A 267 12.17 -8.50 -1.69
N SER A 268 11.18 -7.62 -1.62
CA SER A 268 10.09 -7.64 -2.60
C SER A 268 10.42 -7.03 -3.97
N MET A 269 11.54 -6.32 -4.09
CA MET A 269 12.02 -5.71 -5.34
C MET A 269 13.06 -6.56 -6.05
N GLU A 270 13.80 -7.38 -5.32
CA GLU A 270 14.88 -8.26 -5.80
C GLU A 270 14.39 -9.71 -5.90
N GLY A 271 13.42 -10.12 -5.10
CA GLY A 271 12.92 -11.49 -5.06
C GLY A 271 13.96 -12.46 -4.53
N ASP A 272 14.78 -12.03 -3.58
CA ASP A 272 15.79 -12.84 -2.89
C ASP A 272 15.64 -12.75 -1.36
N VAL A 273 16.45 -13.53 -0.64
CA VAL A 273 16.39 -13.70 0.82
C VAL A 273 17.71 -13.28 1.45
N PRO A 274 17.73 -12.90 2.74
CA PRO A 274 18.96 -12.45 3.38
C PRO A 274 19.93 -13.62 3.56
N PRO A 275 21.26 -13.39 3.57
CA PRO A 275 22.27 -14.42 3.78
C PRO A 275 22.33 -14.86 5.25
N LEU A 276 21.26 -15.49 5.74
CA LEU A 276 21.09 -15.88 7.15
C LEU A 276 22.28 -16.66 7.73
N PRO A 277 22.92 -17.61 7.03
CA PRO A 277 24.09 -18.30 7.58
C PRO A 277 25.27 -17.35 7.85
N ALA A 278 25.48 -16.35 6.99
CA ALA A 278 26.50 -15.33 7.24
C ALA A 278 26.10 -14.41 8.39
N LEU A 279 24.83 -13.99 8.44
CA LEU A 279 24.32 -13.14 9.52
C LEU A 279 24.39 -13.83 10.88
N ALA A 280 24.14 -15.13 10.98
CA ALA A 280 24.31 -15.89 12.22
C ALA A 280 25.76 -15.90 12.70
N ARG A 281 26.72 -16.17 11.80
CA ARG A 281 28.16 -16.11 12.16
C ARG A 281 28.57 -14.72 12.63
N LEU A 282 28.12 -13.68 11.94
CA LEU A 282 28.41 -12.30 12.34
C LEU A 282 27.72 -11.95 13.67
N LYS A 283 26.52 -12.46 13.91
CA LYS A 283 25.83 -12.25 15.18
C LYS A 283 26.59 -12.86 16.35
N GLU A 284 27.10 -14.08 16.17
CA GLU A 284 27.95 -14.74 17.18
C GLU A 284 29.25 -13.95 17.42
N ALA A 285 29.90 -13.47 16.35
CA ALA A 285 31.16 -12.72 16.45
C ALA A 285 31.02 -11.31 17.05
N TYR A 286 29.93 -10.60 16.75
CA TYR A 286 29.78 -9.17 17.10
C TYR A 286 28.65 -8.85 18.10
N GLY A 287 27.84 -9.84 18.49
CA GLY A 287 26.83 -9.72 19.55
C GLY A 287 25.69 -8.74 19.26
N PHE A 288 25.26 -8.61 18.00
CA PHE A 288 24.16 -7.70 17.64
C PHE A 288 22.78 -8.31 17.80
N VAL A 289 21.76 -7.45 17.93
CA VAL A 289 20.35 -7.85 17.82
C VAL A 289 19.96 -7.95 16.35
N LEU A 290 19.31 -9.04 15.94
CA LEU A 290 18.83 -9.26 14.57
C LEU A 290 17.31 -9.06 14.49
N TYR A 291 16.91 -8.06 13.73
CA TYR A 291 15.52 -7.77 13.39
C TYR A 291 15.22 -8.20 11.95
N CYS A 292 14.20 -9.02 11.76
CA CYS A 292 13.79 -9.51 10.44
C CYS A 292 12.33 -9.13 10.14
N ASP A 293 12.08 -8.41 9.06
CA ASP A 293 10.71 -8.20 8.56
C ASP A 293 10.30 -9.34 7.62
N GLU A 294 9.46 -10.25 8.11
CA GLU A 294 8.96 -11.43 7.39
C GLU A 294 7.71 -11.11 6.54
N ALA A 295 7.46 -9.83 6.22
CA ALA A 295 6.24 -9.39 5.55
C ALA A 295 5.95 -10.12 4.21
N HIS A 296 6.97 -10.52 3.47
CA HIS A 296 6.82 -11.23 2.19
C HIS A 296 7.07 -12.73 2.30
N SER A 297 7.83 -13.18 3.29
CA SER A 297 8.28 -14.57 3.50
C SER A 297 7.32 -15.39 4.36
N PHE A 298 6.58 -14.75 5.27
CA PHE A 298 5.57 -15.42 6.08
C PHE A 298 4.46 -16.04 5.22
N LEU A 299 4.19 -17.32 5.45
CA LEU A 299 3.30 -18.17 4.65
C LEU A 299 3.59 -18.09 3.13
N SER A 300 4.87 -17.96 2.76
CA SER A 300 5.28 -18.00 1.35
C SER A 300 6.61 -18.74 1.13
N LEU A 301 7.46 -18.79 2.16
CA LEU A 301 8.74 -19.50 2.16
C LEU A 301 8.82 -20.54 3.28
N GLY A 302 9.55 -21.62 3.02
CA GLY A 302 9.67 -22.78 3.90
C GLY A 302 8.55 -23.80 3.69
N GLN A 303 8.75 -25.03 4.17
CA GLN A 303 7.78 -26.11 4.02
C GLN A 303 6.47 -25.88 4.78
N SER A 304 6.52 -25.22 5.94
CA SER A 304 5.32 -24.87 6.73
C SER A 304 4.95 -23.39 6.67
N GLY A 305 5.79 -22.54 6.06
CA GLY A 305 5.50 -21.12 5.86
C GLY A 305 5.99 -20.21 6.99
N ARG A 306 6.96 -20.66 7.79
CA ARG A 306 7.53 -19.88 8.90
C ARG A 306 8.50 -18.79 8.44
N GLY A 307 8.86 -18.77 7.16
CA GLY A 307 9.61 -17.69 6.53
C GLY A 307 11.05 -18.05 6.19
N CYS A 308 11.90 -17.04 6.14
CA CYS A 308 13.26 -17.18 5.59
C CYS A 308 14.18 -18.11 6.38
N PHE A 309 14.00 -18.15 7.71
CA PHE A 309 14.77 -19.07 8.57
C PHE A 309 14.43 -20.53 8.30
N GLU A 310 13.13 -20.87 8.18
CA GLU A 310 12.71 -22.24 7.83
C GLU A 310 13.23 -22.64 6.45
N LEU A 311 13.15 -21.74 5.47
CA LEU A 311 13.71 -21.99 4.14
C LEU A 311 15.22 -22.34 4.18
N ALA A 312 16.00 -21.63 5.00
CA ALA A 312 17.43 -21.90 5.14
C ALA A 312 17.69 -23.28 5.81
N LYS A 313 16.85 -23.67 6.78
CA LYS A 313 16.87 -25.01 7.40
C LYS A 313 16.49 -26.11 6.41
N ASP A 314 15.43 -25.91 5.63
CA ASP A 314 14.95 -26.87 4.63
C ASP A 314 16.03 -27.19 3.58
N ARG A 315 16.96 -26.27 3.33
CA ARG A 315 18.13 -26.45 2.46
C ARG A 315 19.36 -27.04 3.13
N GLY A 316 19.34 -27.24 4.45
CA GLY A 316 20.51 -27.67 5.21
C GLY A 316 21.62 -26.62 5.30
N THR A 317 21.31 -25.34 5.04
CA THR A 317 22.28 -24.23 5.12
C THR A 317 22.35 -23.61 6.52
N MET A 318 21.45 -24.00 7.41
CA MET A 318 21.28 -23.42 8.74
C MET A 318 21.01 -24.50 9.79
N CYS A 319 21.51 -24.30 11.00
CA CYS A 319 21.21 -25.14 12.15
C CYS A 319 19.82 -24.88 12.75
N ASP A 320 19.44 -25.66 13.75
CA ASP A 320 18.16 -25.52 14.45
C ASP A 320 18.03 -24.22 15.26
N GLN A 321 19.14 -23.56 15.58
CA GLN A 321 19.12 -22.31 16.33
C GLN A 321 18.72 -21.14 15.43
N ASP A 322 17.60 -20.52 15.78
CA ASP A 322 17.07 -19.35 15.09
C ASP A 322 17.89 -18.08 15.46
N PRO A 323 18.58 -17.43 14.50
CA PRO A 323 19.39 -16.26 14.81
C PRO A 323 18.55 -14.98 14.97
N VAL A 324 17.28 -14.98 14.61
CA VAL A 324 16.44 -13.76 14.64
C VAL A 324 15.93 -13.53 16.06
N ASP A 325 15.98 -12.28 16.52
CA ASP A 325 15.52 -11.90 17.86
C ASP A 325 14.11 -11.34 17.86
N ILE A 326 13.83 -10.51 16.86
CA ILE A 326 12.54 -9.85 16.67
C ILE A 326 12.13 -9.97 15.21
N ARG A 327 10.87 -10.33 15.02
CA ARG A 327 10.20 -10.43 13.74
C ARG A 327 9.06 -9.44 13.67
N THR A 328 8.89 -8.85 12.51
CA THR A 328 7.60 -8.27 12.12
C THR A 328 7.05 -8.99 10.91
N CYS A 329 5.74 -8.89 10.72
CA CYS A 329 5.09 -9.44 9.55
C CYS A 329 3.89 -8.59 9.14
N THR A 330 3.31 -8.93 7.98
CA THR A 330 1.96 -8.52 7.64
C THR A 330 1.03 -9.73 7.48
N LEU A 331 -0.20 -9.57 7.95
CA LEU A 331 -1.29 -10.53 7.74
C LEU A 331 -2.09 -10.23 6.46
N SER A 332 -1.62 -9.29 5.63
CA SER A 332 -2.33 -8.85 4.42
C SER A 332 -1.86 -9.47 3.12
N LYS A 333 -0.70 -10.14 3.11
CA LYS A 333 -0.18 -10.82 1.92
C LYS A 333 -0.67 -12.26 1.91
N ALA A 334 0.15 -13.23 2.25
CA ALA A 334 -0.20 -14.64 2.16
C ALA A 334 -1.39 -15.11 3.02
N ILE A 335 -1.84 -14.34 4.02
CA ILE A 335 -3.05 -14.68 4.79
C ILE A 335 -4.33 -14.25 4.06
N GLY A 336 -4.35 -13.08 3.44
CA GLY A 336 -5.57 -12.51 2.86
C GLY A 336 -6.47 -11.78 3.85
N GLY A 337 -5.88 -11.05 4.79
CA GLY A 337 -6.59 -10.13 5.67
C GLY A 337 -6.04 -8.70 5.63
N ILE A 338 -6.18 -7.98 6.75
CA ILE A 338 -5.49 -6.74 7.04
C ILE A 338 -5.00 -6.77 8.48
N GLY A 339 -3.70 -6.53 8.66
CA GLY A 339 -3.04 -6.68 9.94
C GLY A 339 -1.53 -6.80 9.81
N GLY A 340 -0.88 -6.83 10.97
CA GLY A 340 0.51 -7.18 11.13
C GLY A 340 0.74 -7.88 12.46
N CYS A 341 1.98 -8.21 12.72
CA CYS A 341 2.41 -8.79 13.98
C CYS A 341 3.81 -8.30 14.36
N ILE A 342 4.12 -8.37 15.65
CA ILE A 342 5.46 -8.22 16.22
C ILE A 342 5.68 -9.46 17.08
N ALA A 343 6.70 -10.26 16.80
CA ALA A 343 7.03 -11.46 17.55
C ALA A 343 8.51 -11.47 17.92
N GLY A 344 8.90 -12.14 19.00
CA GLY A 344 10.31 -12.19 19.37
C GLY A 344 10.60 -12.93 20.67
N ARG A 345 11.85 -12.81 21.10
CA ARG A 345 12.37 -13.43 22.34
C ARG A 345 11.88 -12.71 23.59
N GLN A 346 11.73 -13.46 24.68
CA GLN A 346 11.15 -13.00 25.94
C GLN A 346 11.89 -11.78 26.51
N GLU A 347 13.20 -11.69 26.30
CA GLU A 347 14.05 -10.58 26.76
C GLU A 347 13.67 -9.21 26.16
N PHE A 348 12.89 -9.20 25.07
CA PHE A 348 12.37 -7.99 24.42
C PHE A 348 10.87 -7.76 24.69
N ALA A 349 10.15 -8.70 25.30
CA ALA A 349 8.71 -8.58 25.51
C ALA A 349 8.33 -7.32 26.32
N SER A 350 9.19 -6.92 27.26
CA SER A 350 8.99 -5.77 28.13
C SER A 350 8.89 -4.43 27.38
N CYS A 351 9.53 -4.27 26.22
CA CYS A 351 9.43 -3.02 25.45
C CYS A 351 8.05 -2.81 24.79
N PHE A 352 7.20 -3.84 24.78
CA PHE A 352 5.85 -3.79 24.23
C PHE A 352 4.75 -3.91 25.29
N ALA A 353 5.11 -4.05 26.57
CA ALA A 353 4.15 -4.30 27.65
C ALA A 353 3.17 -3.14 27.85
N ASP A 354 3.61 -1.91 27.59
CA ASP A 354 2.79 -0.69 27.69
C ASP A 354 2.06 -0.34 26.38
N MET A 355 2.19 -1.18 25.34
CA MET A 355 1.55 -0.91 24.06
C MET A 355 0.04 -1.06 24.18
N PRO A 356 -0.75 -0.01 23.85
CA PRO A 356 -2.19 -0.15 23.80
C PRO A 356 -2.55 -1.22 22.76
N PRO A 357 -3.49 -2.13 23.09
CA PRO A 357 -3.90 -3.17 22.14
C PRO A 357 -4.43 -2.55 20.83
N GLN A 358 -3.90 -3.05 19.72
CA GLN A 358 -4.20 -2.53 18.39
C GLN A 358 -5.49 -3.17 17.86
N PRO A 359 -6.36 -2.41 17.16
CA PRO A 359 -7.54 -3.00 16.52
C PRO A 359 -7.12 -3.88 15.34
N VAL A 360 -7.57 -5.13 15.34
CA VAL A 360 -7.31 -6.11 14.28
C VAL A 360 -8.62 -6.70 13.77
N SER A 361 -8.73 -6.87 12.45
CA SER A 361 -9.95 -7.36 11.82
C SER A 361 -10.29 -8.79 12.24
N THR A 362 -11.55 -9.04 12.63
CA THR A 362 -12.05 -10.39 12.99
C THR A 362 -11.93 -11.37 11.83
N ALA A 363 -12.19 -10.92 10.60
CA ALA A 363 -11.95 -11.72 9.41
C ALA A 363 -10.46 -12.12 9.28
N THR A 364 -9.53 -11.24 9.65
CA THR A 364 -8.10 -11.55 9.61
C THR A 364 -7.69 -12.52 10.70
N LEU A 365 -8.22 -12.35 11.92
CA LEU A 365 -8.01 -13.28 13.03
C LEU A 365 -8.51 -14.68 12.68
N ALA A 366 -9.73 -14.78 12.13
CA ALA A 366 -10.31 -16.04 11.67
C ALA A 366 -9.47 -16.68 10.57
N GLN A 367 -9.04 -15.89 9.59
CA GLN A 367 -8.21 -16.37 8.47
C GLN A 367 -6.83 -16.84 8.93
N ALA A 368 -6.23 -16.17 9.92
CA ALA A 368 -4.95 -16.58 10.50
C ALA A 368 -5.08 -17.96 11.19
N LEU A 369 -6.11 -18.16 12.02
CA LEU A 369 -6.37 -19.46 12.65
C LEU A 369 -6.69 -20.53 11.62
N TRP A 370 -7.49 -20.20 10.60
CA TRP A 370 -7.85 -21.09 9.51
C TRP A 370 -6.61 -21.69 8.85
N LEU A 371 -5.61 -20.86 8.53
CA LEU A 371 -4.39 -21.31 7.86
C LEU A 371 -3.41 -22.00 8.80
N ILE A 372 -3.14 -21.43 9.99
CA ILE A 372 -2.12 -21.95 10.92
C ILE A 372 -2.49 -23.35 11.43
N ARG A 373 -3.79 -23.64 11.59
CA ARG A 373 -4.28 -24.93 12.06
C ARG A 373 -4.54 -25.95 10.94
N GLN A 374 -4.19 -25.63 9.69
CA GLN A 374 -4.27 -26.55 8.55
C GLN A 374 -2.88 -26.75 7.91
N PRO A 375 -1.94 -27.40 8.61
CA PRO A 375 -0.59 -27.61 8.12
C PRO A 375 -0.54 -28.40 6.81
N SER A 376 -1.49 -29.33 6.59
CA SER A 376 -1.53 -30.12 5.36
C SER A 376 -1.89 -29.26 4.14
N LEU A 377 -2.85 -28.34 4.30
CA LEU A 377 -3.22 -27.36 3.26
C LEU A 377 -2.05 -26.43 2.93
N VAL A 378 -1.44 -25.83 3.96
CA VAL A 378 -0.34 -24.87 3.80
C VAL A 378 0.85 -25.54 3.11
N ARG A 379 1.26 -26.72 3.57
CA ARG A 379 2.40 -27.46 2.98
C ARG A 379 2.17 -27.76 1.51
N ARG A 380 0.98 -28.23 1.14
CA ARG A 380 0.62 -28.51 -0.25
C ARG A 380 0.71 -27.24 -1.11
N ASN A 381 0.11 -26.15 -0.66
CA ASN A 381 0.10 -24.89 -1.41
C ASN A 381 1.51 -24.29 -1.57
N LEU A 382 2.35 -24.36 -0.54
CA LEU A 382 3.73 -23.86 -0.60
C LEU A 382 4.64 -24.72 -1.47
N ALA A 383 4.46 -26.04 -1.47
CA ALA A 383 5.17 -26.94 -2.40
C ALA A 383 4.85 -26.59 -3.86
N ARG A 384 3.56 -26.33 -4.15
CA ARG A 384 3.10 -25.86 -5.47
C ARG A 384 3.71 -24.51 -5.85
N LEU A 385 3.70 -23.56 -4.93
CA LEU A 385 4.26 -22.23 -5.14
C LEU A 385 5.76 -22.29 -5.47
N ALA A 386 6.53 -23.06 -4.69
CA ALA A 386 7.97 -23.25 -4.90
C ALA A 386 8.27 -23.92 -6.25
N ALA A 387 7.54 -24.98 -6.61
CA ALA A 387 7.69 -25.65 -7.91
C ALA A 387 7.40 -24.70 -9.09
N THR A 388 6.34 -23.89 -8.96
CA THR A 388 5.94 -22.87 -9.94
C THR A 388 7.01 -21.79 -10.09
N ALA A 389 7.52 -21.26 -8.98
CA ALA A 389 8.60 -20.28 -8.97
C ALA A 389 9.88 -20.80 -9.64
N GLY A 390 10.31 -22.00 -9.29
CA GLY A 390 11.48 -22.63 -9.89
C GLY A 390 11.32 -22.83 -11.40
N PHE A 391 10.14 -23.29 -11.85
CA PHE A 391 9.86 -23.45 -13.27
C PHE A 391 9.89 -22.11 -14.03
N CYS A 392 9.15 -21.11 -13.57
CA CYS A 392 9.10 -19.80 -14.21
C CYS A 392 10.48 -19.16 -14.33
N ARG A 393 11.30 -19.20 -13.27
CA ARG A 393 12.67 -18.65 -13.28
C ARG A 393 13.54 -19.34 -14.31
N ARG A 394 13.54 -20.68 -14.36
CA ARG A 394 14.31 -21.45 -15.36
C ARG A 394 13.88 -21.14 -16.78
N GLU A 395 12.58 -21.12 -17.06
CA GLU A 395 12.07 -20.89 -18.40
C GLU A 395 12.29 -19.46 -18.89
N LEU A 396 12.08 -18.45 -18.04
CA LEU A 396 12.35 -17.05 -18.37
C LEU A 396 13.84 -16.82 -18.66
N SER A 397 14.72 -17.39 -17.81
CA SER A 397 16.18 -17.32 -18.01
C SER A 397 16.60 -17.98 -19.32
N ARG A 398 16.07 -19.17 -19.63
CA ARG A 398 16.33 -19.88 -20.89
C ARG A 398 15.91 -19.06 -22.12
N GLN A 399 14.87 -18.25 -21.99
CA GLN A 399 14.36 -17.37 -23.06
C GLN A 399 15.05 -16.01 -23.12
N GLY A 400 16.08 -15.77 -22.30
CA GLY A 400 16.86 -14.52 -22.29
C GLY A 400 16.15 -13.35 -21.63
N VAL A 401 15.16 -13.62 -20.77
CA VAL A 401 14.50 -12.62 -19.92
C VAL A 401 15.22 -12.60 -18.57
N PHE A 402 15.83 -11.47 -18.22
CA PHE A 402 16.49 -11.31 -16.94
C PHE A 402 15.45 -11.05 -15.84
N VAL A 403 15.45 -11.91 -14.82
CA VAL A 403 14.62 -11.82 -13.62
C VAL A 403 15.56 -11.67 -12.43
N TYR A 404 15.33 -10.68 -11.57
CA TYR A 404 16.09 -10.51 -10.34
C TYR A 404 15.88 -11.67 -9.37
N GLY A 405 16.86 -11.88 -8.49
CA GLY A 405 16.98 -13.11 -7.72
C GLY A 405 17.27 -14.30 -8.65
N GLY A 406 17.43 -15.50 -8.09
CA GLY A 406 17.74 -16.69 -8.92
C GLY A 406 19.03 -17.40 -8.55
N GLY A 407 19.38 -17.40 -7.26
CA GLY A 407 20.14 -18.51 -6.71
C GLY A 407 19.30 -19.80 -6.71
N GLU A 408 19.56 -20.68 -5.74
CA GLU A 408 18.76 -21.90 -5.51
C GLU A 408 17.32 -21.59 -5.02
N ASP A 409 17.01 -20.30 -4.85
CA ASP A 409 15.81 -19.78 -4.24
C ASP A 409 14.61 -19.68 -5.19
N ALA A 410 13.71 -20.64 -5.06
CA ALA A 410 12.39 -20.60 -5.69
C ALA A 410 11.43 -19.65 -4.94
N THR A 411 11.69 -18.35 -4.99
CA THR A 411 10.82 -17.33 -4.36
C THR A 411 9.59 -17.02 -5.21
N PRO A 412 8.44 -16.65 -4.61
CA PRO A 412 7.20 -16.39 -5.34
C PRO A 412 7.15 -15.04 -6.07
N ILE A 413 8.21 -14.23 -6.01
CA ILE A 413 8.27 -12.92 -6.65
C ILE A 413 9.22 -13.01 -7.84
N LEU A 414 8.76 -12.60 -9.02
CA LEU A 414 9.56 -12.53 -10.25
C LEU A 414 9.68 -11.06 -10.70
N PRO A 415 10.74 -10.33 -10.28
CA PRO A 415 10.99 -8.98 -10.75
C PRO A 415 11.71 -9.04 -12.10
N VAL A 416 11.00 -8.76 -13.18
CA VAL A 416 11.55 -8.74 -14.54
C VAL A 416 12.22 -7.39 -14.78
N TRP A 417 13.52 -7.37 -15.09
CA TRP A 417 14.23 -6.12 -15.39
C TRP A 417 13.73 -5.49 -16.68
N THR A 418 13.56 -4.17 -16.68
CA THR A 418 13.13 -3.39 -17.87
C THR A 418 13.98 -2.13 -18.11
N GLY A 419 14.91 -1.83 -17.19
CA GLY A 419 15.78 -0.67 -17.25
C GLY A 419 15.05 0.64 -16.99
N ARG A 420 14.41 1.21 -18.01
CA ARG A 420 13.78 2.54 -17.97
C ARG A 420 12.33 2.49 -17.48
N SER A 421 11.89 3.52 -16.79
CA SER A 421 10.52 3.62 -16.27
C SER A 421 9.45 3.59 -17.37
N SER A 422 9.69 4.23 -18.52
CA SER A 422 8.79 4.16 -19.69
C SER A 422 8.65 2.74 -20.24
N THR A 423 9.74 1.98 -20.26
CA THR A 423 9.74 0.58 -20.72
C THR A 423 8.98 -0.29 -19.72
N SER A 424 9.21 -0.12 -18.42
CA SER A 424 8.46 -0.81 -17.36
C SER A 424 6.94 -0.57 -17.49
N ALA A 425 6.53 0.69 -17.63
CA ALA A 425 5.13 1.06 -17.77
C ALA A 425 4.49 0.44 -19.04
N ARG A 426 5.18 0.50 -20.18
CA ARG A 426 4.73 -0.13 -21.43
C ARG A 426 4.68 -1.65 -21.32
N PHE A 427 5.67 -2.28 -20.69
CA PHE A 427 5.73 -3.73 -20.49
C PHE A 427 4.55 -4.23 -19.66
N SER A 428 4.28 -3.59 -18.51
CA SER A 428 3.12 -3.90 -17.67
C SER A 428 1.79 -3.73 -18.44
N TYR A 429 1.67 -2.66 -19.22
CA TYR A 429 0.47 -2.41 -20.03
C TYR A 429 0.26 -3.50 -21.11
N GLU A 430 1.32 -3.89 -21.80
CA GLU A 430 1.28 -4.92 -22.85
C GLU A 430 1.05 -6.33 -22.29
N LEU A 431 1.55 -6.64 -21.09
CA LEU A 431 1.15 -7.85 -20.35
C LEU A 431 -0.35 -7.85 -20.08
N ARG A 432 -0.87 -6.74 -19.54
CA ARG A 432 -2.28 -6.62 -19.20
C ARG A 432 -3.16 -6.80 -20.42
N ARG A 433 -2.83 -6.18 -21.56
CA ARG A 433 -3.54 -6.38 -22.84
C ARG A 433 -3.64 -7.83 -23.28
N ARG A 434 -2.70 -8.69 -22.86
CA ARG A 434 -2.66 -10.13 -23.16
C ARG A 434 -3.26 -10.99 -22.04
N GLY A 435 -3.82 -10.36 -21.01
CA GLY A 435 -4.50 -11.00 -19.90
C GLY A 435 -3.60 -11.34 -18.71
N VAL A 436 -2.43 -10.69 -18.55
CA VAL A 436 -1.55 -10.86 -17.39
C VAL A 436 -1.43 -9.55 -16.63
N LEU A 437 -1.84 -9.51 -15.36
CA LEU A 437 -1.62 -8.36 -14.50
C LEU A 437 -0.23 -8.44 -13.87
N ALA A 438 0.53 -7.35 -13.94
CA ALA A 438 1.82 -7.23 -13.29
C ALA A 438 2.11 -5.77 -12.96
N SER A 439 2.89 -5.52 -11.93
CA SER A 439 3.10 -4.16 -11.40
C SER A 439 4.40 -3.55 -11.90
N PRO A 440 4.37 -2.39 -12.58
CA PRO A 440 5.59 -1.67 -12.88
C PRO A 440 6.13 -1.03 -11.61
N VAL A 441 7.43 -1.19 -11.36
CA VAL A 441 8.14 -0.56 -10.25
C VAL A 441 9.33 0.25 -10.76
N THR A 442 9.41 1.47 -10.25
CA THR A 442 10.28 2.55 -10.73
C THR A 442 10.73 3.41 -9.54
N THR A 443 11.58 4.41 -9.78
CA THR A 443 12.01 5.38 -8.78
C THR A 443 10.80 6.04 -8.09
N PRO A 444 10.81 6.18 -6.73
CA PRO A 444 11.95 6.05 -5.83
C PRO A 444 12.15 4.63 -5.29
N ALA A 445 11.22 3.71 -5.58
CA ALA A 445 11.25 2.38 -4.99
C ALA A 445 12.48 1.58 -5.45
N VAL A 446 12.96 1.84 -6.66
CA VAL A 446 14.20 1.27 -7.22
C VAL A 446 15.00 2.37 -7.94
N PRO A 447 16.33 2.19 -8.15
CA PRO A 447 17.13 3.14 -8.92
C PRO A 447 16.57 3.39 -10.34
N PHE A 448 16.80 4.59 -10.87
CA PHE A 448 16.16 5.08 -12.10
C PHE A 448 16.36 4.18 -13.32
N TRP A 449 17.58 3.65 -13.49
CA TRP A 449 17.94 2.75 -14.59
C TRP A 449 17.72 1.27 -14.29
N GLU A 450 17.09 0.97 -13.16
CA GLU A 450 16.83 -0.39 -12.69
C GLU A 450 15.33 -0.65 -12.49
N SER A 451 14.51 0.05 -13.28
CA SER A 451 13.06 -0.17 -13.31
C SER A 451 12.75 -1.61 -13.72
N ARG A 452 11.70 -2.18 -13.13
CA ARG A 452 11.33 -3.59 -13.28
C ARG A 452 9.82 -3.78 -13.26
N VAL A 453 9.33 -4.90 -13.78
CA VAL A 453 7.93 -5.29 -13.66
C VAL A 453 7.85 -6.51 -12.75
N ARG A 454 7.14 -6.36 -11.64
CA ARG A 454 6.98 -7.41 -10.64
C ARG A 454 5.77 -8.28 -10.95
N VAL A 455 6.03 -9.57 -11.12
CA VAL A 455 5.03 -10.63 -11.24
C VAL A 455 5.08 -11.47 -9.97
N ASN A 456 4.00 -11.46 -9.20
CA ASN A 456 3.84 -12.30 -8.03
C ASN A 456 3.15 -13.60 -8.42
N LEU A 457 3.72 -14.72 -8.01
CA LEU A 457 3.17 -16.05 -8.23
C LEU A 457 2.20 -16.42 -7.11
N SER A 458 1.25 -17.28 -7.42
CA SER A 458 0.26 -17.79 -6.47
C SER A 458 0.18 -19.30 -6.57
N ALA A 459 -0.08 -19.96 -5.43
CA ALA A 459 -0.46 -21.36 -5.41
C ALA A 459 -1.78 -21.62 -6.16
N ASP A 460 -2.62 -20.59 -6.36
CA ASP A 460 -3.88 -20.68 -7.11
C ASP A 460 -3.69 -20.85 -8.63
N PHE A 461 -2.49 -20.60 -9.15
CA PHE A 461 -2.25 -20.71 -10.60
C PHE A 461 -2.32 -22.16 -11.04
N ASP A 462 -3.19 -22.46 -11.99
CA ASP A 462 -3.23 -23.77 -12.64
C ASP A 462 -2.04 -23.96 -13.61
N ALA A 463 -1.90 -25.16 -14.19
CA ALA A 463 -0.78 -25.41 -15.10
C ALA A 463 -0.84 -24.55 -16.37
N GLU A 464 -2.04 -24.27 -16.87
CA GLU A 464 -2.26 -23.42 -18.04
C GLU A 464 -1.89 -21.96 -17.74
N ASP A 465 -2.24 -21.46 -16.55
CA ASP A 465 -1.89 -20.14 -16.06
C ASP A 465 -0.38 -19.95 -16.04
N VAL A 466 0.35 -20.92 -15.50
CA VAL A 466 1.82 -20.86 -15.42
C VAL A 466 2.45 -20.85 -16.81
N GLU A 467 2.00 -21.73 -17.71
CA GLU A 467 2.49 -21.78 -19.10
C GLU A 467 2.19 -20.48 -19.85
N ARG A 468 0.94 -19.99 -19.75
CA ARG A 468 0.49 -18.76 -20.40
C ARG A 468 1.20 -17.54 -19.83
N LEU A 469 1.44 -17.49 -18.52
CA LEU A 469 2.19 -16.42 -17.86
C LEU A 469 3.59 -16.31 -18.44
N VAL A 470 4.35 -17.41 -18.46
CA VAL A 470 5.71 -17.44 -19.01
C VAL A 470 5.71 -17.05 -20.50
N CYS A 471 4.83 -17.64 -21.31
CA CYS A 471 4.74 -17.32 -22.74
C CYS A 471 4.46 -15.82 -22.96
N THR A 472 3.52 -15.25 -22.20
CA THR A 472 3.13 -13.84 -22.33
C THR A 472 4.26 -12.91 -21.92
N ILE A 473 4.99 -13.21 -20.84
CA ILE A 473 6.16 -12.43 -20.41
C ILE A 473 7.24 -12.44 -21.49
N VAL A 474 7.54 -13.59 -22.09
CA VAL A 474 8.53 -13.72 -23.15
C VAL A 474 8.12 -12.94 -24.40
N ASP A 475 6.87 -13.06 -24.82
CA ASP A 475 6.36 -12.36 -26.01
C ASP A 475 6.39 -10.83 -25.81
N VAL A 476 6.01 -10.35 -24.63
CA VAL A 476 6.09 -8.91 -24.29
C VAL A 476 7.54 -8.45 -24.16
N ALA A 477 8.43 -9.26 -23.59
CA ALA A 477 9.85 -8.93 -23.49
C ALA A 477 10.51 -8.77 -24.87
N ARG A 478 10.10 -9.57 -25.86
CA ARG A 478 10.55 -9.40 -27.25
C ARG A 478 9.97 -8.14 -27.88
N ALA A 479 8.65 -7.91 -27.73
CA ALA A 479 7.98 -6.76 -28.31
C ALA A 479 8.47 -5.41 -27.74
N THR A 480 9.01 -5.41 -26.52
CA THR A 480 9.52 -4.22 -25.84
C THR A 480 11.04 -4.09 -25.87
N GLY A 481 11.76 -5.04 -26.47
CA GLY A 481 13.23 -5.04 -26.55
C GLY A 481 13.94 -5.34 -25.22
N VAL A 482 13.26 -5.99 -24.28
CA VAL A 482 13.81 -6.39 -22.97
C VAL A 482 14.54 -7.74 -23.04
N ALA A 483 14.15 -8.64 -23.94
CA ALA A 483 14.81 -9.93 -24.11
C ALA A 483 16.13 -9.79 -24.89
N THR A 484 17.18 -10.49 -24.42
CA THR A 484 18.55 -10.39 -24.97
C THR A 484 18.86 -11.37 -26.09
N ARG A 485 18.01 -12.39 -26.32
CA ARG A 485 18.24 -13.47 -27.31
C ARG A 485 16.99 -13.77 -28.15
N SER A 486 17.16 -14.03 -29.44
CA SER A 486 16.13 -14.60 -30.32
C SER A 486 16.13 -16.13 -30.24
N VAL A 487 15.74 -16.71 -29.10
CA VAL A 487 15.62 -18.18 -28.99
C VAL A 487 14.32 -18.65 -29.63
N ARG A 488 14.36 -19.78 -30.37
CA ARG A 488 13.16 -20.36 -31.00
C ARG A 488 12.10 -20.71 -29.94
N ARG A 489 10.82 -20.45 -30.27
CA ARG A 489 9.67 -20.57 -29.37
C ARG A 489 9.42 -22.03 -29.02
N GLN A 490 9.83 -22.47 -27.83
CA GLN A 490 9.43 -23.77 -27.30
C GLN A 490 9.50 -23.70 -25.78
N ALA A 491 8.47 -23.14 -25.13
CA ALA A 491 8.35 -23.19 -23.67
C ALA A 491 8.21 -24.67 -23.26
N ALA A 492 8.93 -25.10 -22.22
CA ALA A 492 8.69 -26.42 -21.66
C ALA A 492 7.24 -26.48 -21.13
N LYS A 493 6.61 -27.65 -21.18
CA LYS A 493 5.31 -27.83 -20.51
C LYS A 493 5.52 -27.84 -19.00
N PHE A 494 4.64 -27.16 -18.27
CA PHE A 494 4.60 -27.24 -16.82
C PHE A 494 3.98 -28.60 -16.45
N ALA A 495 4.79 -29.49 -15.91
CA ALA A 495 4.37 -30.84 -15.51
C ALA A 495 4.53 -31.00 -13.99
N PRO A 496 3.51 -30.63 -13.19
CA PRO A 496 3.54 -30.72 -11.72
C PRO A 496 4.07 -32.05 -11.18
N ALA A 497 3.59 -33.17 -11.74
CA ALA A 497 3.99 -34.51 -11.34
C ALA A 497 5.50 -34.79 -11.55
N ARG A 498 6.13 -34.18 -12.56
CA ARG A 498 7.59 -34.33 -12.81
C ARG A 498 8.44 -33.44 -11.91
N LEU A 499 7.82 -32.47 -11.24
CA LEU A 499 8.47 -31.57 -10.28
C LEU A 499 8.33 -32.08 -8.84
N GLY A 500 7.82 -33.30 -8.64
CA GLY A 500 7.57 -33.86 -7.31
C GLY A 500 6.48 -33.13 -6.53
N MET A 501 5.58 -32.43 -7.22
CA MET A 501 4.44 -31.80 -6.55
C MET A 501 3.48 -32.86 -6.03
N PRO A 502 2.93 -32.69 -4.81
CA PRO A 502 1.87 -33.55 -4.34
C PRO A 502 0.69 -33.49 -5.32
N GLY A 503 0.08 -34.63 -5.63
CA GLY A 503 -1.15 -34.66 -6.41
C GLY A 503 -2.26 -33.87 -5.71
N ASP A 504 -3.22 -33.29 -6.45
CA ASP A 504 -4.31 -32.52 -5.83
C ASP A 504 -5.12 -33.35 -4.81
N ASN A 505 -5.15 -34.68 -4.99
CA ASN A 505 -5.79 -35.66 -4.10
C ASN A 505 -4.89 -36.16 -2.96
N GLU A 506 -3.58 -35.94 -3.02
CA GLU A 506 -2.66 -36.36 -1.96
C GLU A 506 -2.89 -35.50 -0.71
N ASN A 507 -3.36 -36.14 0.37
CA ASN A 507 -3.78 -35.50 1.62
C ASN A 507 -5.06 -34.65 1.54
N ALA A 508 -5.89 -34.81 0.49
CA ALA A 508 -7.16 -34.09 0.38
C ALA A 508 -8.10 -34.42 1.56
N ASP A 509 -8.30 -35.70 1.85
CA ASP A 509 -9.14 -36.15 2.97
C ASP A 509 -8.66 -35.60 4.32
N LYS A 510 -7.34 -35.63 4.56
CA LYS A 510 -6.73 -35.09 5.77
C LYS A 510 -6.90 -33.58 5.86
N SER A 511 -6.71 -32.85 4.76
CA SER A 511 -6.91 -31.41 4.73
C SER A 511 -8.36 -31.02 4.97
N GLU A 512 -9.31 -31.82 4.47
CA GLU A 512 -10.73 -31.59 4.72
C GLU A 512 -11.12 -31.88 6.17
N GLU A 513 -10.59 -32.97 6.75
CA GLU A 513 -10.76 -33.30 8.17
C GLU A 513 -10.19 -32.20 9.08
N GLU A 514 -8.95 -31.75 8.83
CA GLU A 514 -8.35 -30.60 9.50
C GLU A 514 -9.26 -29.37 9.36
N GLY A 515 -9.75 -29.06 8.16
CA GLY A 515 -10.65 -27.94 7.89
C GLY A 515 -11.96 -27.98 8.68
N ARG A 516 -12.59 -29.16 8.81
CA ARG A 516 -13.83 -29.33 9.61
C ARG A 516 -13.55 -29.13 11.10
N GLY A 517 -12.47 -29.68 11.63
CA GLY A 517 -12.07 -29.47 13.03
C GLY A 517 -11.78 -27.99 13.34
N VAL A 518 -11.09 -27.30 12.42
CA VAL A 518 -10.79 -25.87 12.55
C VAL A 518 -12.04 -25.01 12.49
N LEU A 519 -13.00 -25.33 11.61
CA LEU A 519 -14.31 -24.67 11.55
C LEU A 519 -15.01 -24.70 12.91
N GLU A 520 -15.16 -25.88 13.52
CA GLU A 520 -15.85 -26.02 14.80
C GLU A 520 -15.13 -25.27 15.92
N SER A 521 -13.79 -25.31 15.94
CA SER A 521 -13.00 -24.54 16.92
C SER A 521 -13.20 -23.02 16.76
N ILE A 522 -13.19 -22.50 15.54
CA ILE A 522 -13.41 -21.06 15.30
C ILE A 522 -14.85 -20.68 15.64
N LYS A 523 -15.86 -21.51 15.32
CA LYS A 523 -17.25 -21.30 15.73
C LYS A 523 -17.38 -21.13 17.24
N THR A 524 -16.75 -22.01 18.03
CA THR A 524 -16.74 -21.90 19.49
C THR A 524 -16.14 -20.57 19.95
N LEU A 525 -15.02 -20.15 19.36
CA LEU A 525 -14.39 -18.86 19.68
C LEU A 525 -15.29 -17.68 19.32
N VAL A 526 -15.98 -17.74 18.18
CA VAL A 526 -16.93 -16.70 17.76
C VAL A 526 -18.07 -16.59 18.77
N ILE A 527 -18.64 -17.71 19.23
CA ILE A 527 -19.72 -17.72 20.23
C ILE A 527 -19.24 -17.16 21.57
N GLN A 528 -18.06 -17.57 22.04
CA GLN A 528 -17.48 -17.06 23.29
C GLN A 528 -17.21 -15.55 23.20
N GLN A 529 -16.64 -15.09 22.07
CA GLN A 529 -16.36 -13.69 21.85
C GLN A 529 -17.65 -12.86 21.73
N SER A 530 -18.69 -13.37 21.04
CA SER A 530 -19.95 -12.64 20.84
C SER A 530 -20.73 -12.48 22.15
N GLN A 531 -20.59 -13.40 23.11
CA GLN A 531 -21.16 -13.24 24.45
C GLN A 531 -20.53 -12.06 25.22
N LEU A 532 -19.24 -11.79 24.99
CA LEU A 532 -18.53 -10.67 25.62
C LEU A 532 -18.74 -9.36 24.87
N GLN A 533 -18.66 -9.39 23.55
CA GLN A 533 -18.73 -8.24 22.66
C GLN A 533 -19.56 -8.59 21.42
N PRO A 534 -20.90 -8.55 21.50
CA PRO A 534 -21.76 -8.86 20.37
C PRO A 534 -21.68 -7.76 19.31
N GLN A 535 -21.88 -8.17 18.07
CA GLN A 535 -22.13 -7.26 16.96
C GLN A 535 -23.44 -6.48 17.17
N LYS A 536 -23.44 -5.19 16.78
CA LYS A 536 -24.62 -4.30 16.88
C LYS A 536 -24.93 -3.52 15.58
N ARG A 537 -24.37 -3.89 14.43
CA ARG A 537 -24.63 -3.14 13.18
C ARG A 537 -26.05 -3.41 12.68
N PRO A 538 -26.73 -2.38 12.14
CA PRO A 538 -28.00 -2.54 11.41
C PRO A 538 -27.93 -3.55 10.25
N CYS A 539 -29.04 -4.25 10.00
CA CYS A 539 -29.17 -5.25 8.94
C CYS A 539 -28.75 -4.76 7.54
N PRO A 540 -29.09 -3.54 7.08
CA PRO A 540 -28.64 -3.05 5.77
C PRO A 540 -27.12 -2.96 5.65
N LEU A 541 -26.43 -2.55 6.73
CA LEU A 541 -24.97 -2.46 6.76
C LEU A 541 -24.33 -3.84 6.73
N THR A 542 -24.84 -4.79 7.52
CA THR A 542 -24.37 -6.19 7.48
C THR A 542 -24.60 -6.82 6.11
N THR A 543 -25.75 -6.57 5.49
CA THR A 543 -26.07 -7.07 4.14
C THR A 543 -25.13 -6.51 3.08
N ALA A 544 -24.81 -5.21 3.14
CA ALA A 544 -23.83 -4.59 2.25
C ALA A 544 -22.42 -5.19 2.42
N GLY A 545 -22.03 -5.50 3.66
CA GLY A 545 -20.79 -6.21 3.96
C GLY A 545 -20.74 -7.59 3.31
N HIS A 546 -21.79 -8.40 3.46
CA HIS A 546 -21.90 -9.72 2.81
C HIS A 546 -21.87 -9.63 1.28
N ALA A 547 -22.61 -8.68 0.70
CA ALA A 547 -22.64 -8.48 -0.75
C ALA A 547 -21.25 -8.12 -1.29
N ALA A 548 -20.56 -7.18 -0.65
CA ALA A 548 -19.22 -6.78 -1.04
C ALA A 548 -18.19 -7.91 -0.84
N ARG A 549 -18.28 -8.67 0.24
CA ARG A 549 -17.41 -9.83 0.49
C ARG A 549 -17.61 -10.93 -0.55
N ARG A 550 -18.86 -11.32 -0.86
CA ARG A 550 -19.14 -12.33 -1.90
C ARG A 550 -18.61 -11.92 -3.26
N ARG A 551 -18.67 -10.62 -3.59
CA ARG A 551 -18.25 -10.11 -4.88
C ARG A 551 -16.74 -9.88 -5.00
N TYR A 552 -16.10 -9.35 -3.96
CA TYR A 552 -14.71 -8.86 -4.01
C TYR A 552 -13.75 -9.63 -3.09
N GLY A 553 -14.26 -10.61 -2.34
CA GLY A 553 -13.49 -11.35 -1.35
C GLY A 553 -13.20 -10.55 -0.08
N LEU A 554 -12.35 -11.12 0.76
CA LEU A 554 -11.95 -10.56 2.05
C LEU A 554 -10.80 -9.56 1.94
N ALA A 555 -9.88 -9.81 1.00
CA ALA A 555 -8.60 -9.14 0.92
C ALA A 555 -8.51 -8.18 -0.27
N SER A 556 -7.71 -7.13 -0.10
CA SER A 556 -7.42 -6.16 -1.16
C SER A 556 -6.25 -6.57 -2.08
N GLY A 557 -5.50 -7.64 -1.74
CA GLY A 557 -4.37 -8.10 -2.55
C GLY A 557 -3.08 -7.29 -2.40
N GLY A 558 -3.09 -6.22 -1.60
CA GLY A 558 -1.94 -5.34 -1.35
C GLY A 558 -2.33 -3.87 -1.35
N SER A 559 -1.37 -3.00 -1.63
CA SER A 559 -1.67 -1.58 -1.86
C SER A 559 -2.37 -1.40 -3.22
N ARG A 560 -3.25 -0.39 -3.32
CA ARG A 560 -4.01 -0.08 -4.54
C ARG A 560 -3.14 0.24 -5.76
N TRP A 561 -1.93 0.73 -5.53
CA TRP A 561 -0.93 0.96 -6.58
C TRP A 561 -0.48 -0.36 -7.24
N ILE A 562 -0.35 -1.42 -6.45
CA ILE A 562 0.17 -2.71 -6.88
C ILE A 562 -0.95 -3.67 -7.27
N ALA A 563 -2.00 -3.84 -6.48
CA ALA A 563 -3.05 -4.82 -6.79
C ALA A 563 -4.07 -4.25 -7.79
N GLY A 564 -4.44 -3.00 -7.61
CA GLY A 564 -5.58 -2.36 -8.28
C GLY A 564 -6.57 -1.80 -7.26
N THR A 565 -7.62 -1.16 -7.75
CA THR A 565 -8.67 -0.55 -6.91
C THR A 565 -9.98 -1.31 -7.03
N PHE A 566 -10.81 -1.37 -5.99
CA PHE A 566 -12.15 -1.95 -6.09
C PHE A 566 -13.22 -0.86 -6.25
N PRO A 567 -14.38 -1.18 -6.85
CA PRO A 567 -15.51 -0.26 -6.95
C PRO A 567 -15.96 0.30 -5.60
N SER A 568 -15.93 -0.49 -4.53
CA SER A 568 -16.31 -0.03 -3.19
C SER A 568 -15.38 1.07 -2.66
N HIS A 569 -14.08 1.03 -2.98
CA HIS A 569 -13.16 2.14 -2.64
C HIS A 569 -13.52 3.41 -3.40
N VAL A 570 -13.79 3.30 -4.70
CA VAL A 570 -14.17 4.46 -5.54
C VAL A 570 -15.49 5.08 -5.06
N ALA A 571 -16.46 4.24 -4.69
CA ALA A 571 -17.75 4.67 -4.17
C ALA A 571 -17.58 5.48 -2.89
N VAL A 572 -16.90 4.92 -1.87
CA VAL A 572 -16.67 5.63 -0.59
C VAL A 572 -15.89 6.93 -0.80
N GLU A 573 -14.82 6.93 -1.60
CA GLU A 573 -14.06 8.15 -1.89
C GLU A 573 -14.94 9.22 -2.55
N SER A 574 -15.82 8.84 -3.46
CA SER A 574 -16.75 9.77 -4.13
C SER A 574 -17.82 10.30 -3.16
N LEU A 575 -18.38 9.43 -2.33
CA LEU A 575 -19.40 9.78 -1.34
C LEU A 575 -18.85 10.71 -0.25
N ILE A 576 -17.63 10.47 0.25
CA ILE A 576 -16.96 11.37 1.20
C ILE A 576 -16.70 12.74 0.55
N SER A 577 -16.22 12.76 -0.69
CA SER A 577 -15.96 14.03 -1.39
C SER A 577 -17.25 14.85 -1.55
N ALA A 578 -18.36 14.18 -1.89
CA ALA A 578 -19.66 14.81 -2.00
C ALA A 578 -20.18 15.34 -0.65
N ALA A 579 -20.07 14.54 0.42
CA ALA A 579 -20.53 14.93 1.77
C ALA A 579 -19.73 16.10 2.35
N VAL A 580 -18.40 16.08 2.20
CA VAL A 580 -17.50 17.13 2.72
C VAL A 580 -17.52 18.39 1.84
N GLY A 581 -17.90 18.27 0.57
CA GLY A 581 -17.89 19.37 -0.40
C GLY A 581 -16.52 19.64 -1.02
N SER A 582 -15.79 18.58 -1.37
CA SER A 582 -14.45 18.62 -1.98
C SER A 582 -14.41 17.93 -3.35
N GLU A 583 -13.27 18.02 -4.05
CA GLU A 583 -13.12 17.46 -5.41
C GLU A 583 -12.71 15.98 -5.41
N ALA A 584 -11.90 15.56 -4.44
CA ALA A 584 -11.40 14.20 -4.36
C ALA A 584 -11.09 13.77 -2.92
N THR A 585 -11.10 12.46 -2.70
CA THR A 585 -10.77 11.83 -1.41
C THR A 585 -9.87 10.64 -1.63
N MET A 586 -8.94 10.41 -0.71
CA MET A 586 -8.25 9.13 -0.54
C MET A 586 -8.58 8.49 0.81
N THR A 587 -8.63 7.16 0.85
CA THR A 587 -8.91 6.38 2.08
C THR A 587 -7.76 5.46 2.47
N PHE A 588 -7.61 5.22 3.78
CA PHE A 588 -6.55 4.38 4.36
C PHE A 588 -7.04 3.66 5.63
N GLN A 589 -6.41 2.53 5.94
CA GLN A 589 -6.72 1.72 7.12
C GLN A 589 -6.19 2.35 8.41
N ASP A 590 -4.96 2.86 8.37
CA ASP A 590 -4.23 3.33 9.54
C ASP A 590 -4.17 4.85 9.49
N ALA A 591 -5.05 5.50 10.25
CA ALA A 591 -5.14 6.96 10.27
C ALA A 591 -3.87 7.58 10.87
N ASP A 592 -3.27 6.93 11.86
CA ASP A 592 -2.15 7.49 12.59
C ASP A 592 -0.90 7.59 11.70
N VAL A 593 -0.54 6.46 11.07
CA VAL A 593 0.55 6.39 10.09
C VAL A 593 0.30 7.34 8.91
N SER A 594 -0.95 7.47 8.49
CA SER A 594 -1.32 8.29 7.32
C SER A 594 -1.27 9.79 7.61
N LEU A 595 -1.61 10.23 8.83
CA LEU A 595 -1.48 11.63 9.23
C LEU A 595 -0.01 12.06 9.28
N ALA A 596 0.83 11.30 9.98
CA ALA A 596 2.27 11.57 10.06
C ALA A 596 2.91 11.59 8.66
N SER A 597 2.53 10.63 7.81
CA SER A 597 3.01 10.57 6.42
C SER A 597 2.53 11.75 5.57
N THR A 598 1.30 12.24 5.79
CA THR A 598 0.74 13.39 5.08
C THR A 598 1.47 14.68 5.47
N ILE A 599 1.72 14.89 6.77
CA ILE A 599 2.51 16.03 7.26
C ILE A 599 3.91 16.05 6.64
N ALA A 600 4.59 14.90 6.64
CA ALA A 600 5.91 14.77 6.01
C ALA A 600 5.88 15.03 4.49
N ALA A 601 4.82 14.58 3.80
CA ALA A 601 4.64 14.80 2.38
C ALA A 601 4.39 16.28 2.05
N LEU A 602 3.61 16.98 2.88
CA LEU A 602 3.32 18.40 2.75
C LEU A 602 4.52 19.30 3.05
N ALA A 603 5.62 18.79 3.60
CA ALA A 603 6.84 19.55 3.88
C ALA A 603 7.79 19.66 2.67
N ARG A 604 7.41 19.10 1.53
CA ARG A 604 8.23 19.12 0.32
C ARG A 604 8.31 20.55 -0.24
N PRO A 605 9.44 20.94 -0.86
CA PRO A 605 9.57 22.27 -1.45
C PRO A 605 8.48 22.52 -2.49
N LEU A 606 8.14 23.79 -2.77
CA LEU A 606 7.05 24.18 -3.67
C LEU A 606 7.53 24.99 -4.89
N LEU A 607 7.10 24.63 -6.12
CA LEU A 607 7.48 25.30 -7.35
C LEU A 607 6.99 26.74 -7.35
N GLY A 608 7.91 27.68 -7.61
CA GLY A 608 7.62 29.11 -7.56
C GLY A 608 7.66 29.71 -6.14
N ALA A 609 7.80 28.90 -5.09
CA ALA A 609 8.03 29.36 -3.72
C ALA A 609 9.53 29.41 -3.41
N LYS A 610 10.00 30.54 -2.87
CA LYS A 610 11.37 30.70 -2.35
C LYS A 610 11.53 30.20 -0.93
N ARG A 611 10.43 30.20 -0.17
CA ARG A 611 10.35 29.79 1.24
C ARG A 611 9.10 28.98 1.47
N HIS A 612 9.14 28.11 2.46
CA HIS A 612 8.03 27.30 2.91
C HIS A 612 7.97 27.39 4.43
N VAL A 613 6.84 27.86 4.96
CA VAL A 613 6.64 27.95 6.41
C VAL A 613 5.45 27.07 6.78
N MET A 614 5.68 26.13 7.69
CA MET A 614 4.63 25.27 8.23
C MET A 614 4.28 25.72 9.65
N LEU A 615 3.00 25.98 9.90
CA LEU A 615 2.48 26.45 11.17
C LEU A 615 1.73 25.31 11.86
N PHE A 616 2.07 25.07 13.13
CA PHE A 616 1.43 24.05 13.98
C PHE A 616 1.11 24.63 15.36
N PRO A 617 0.11 24.10 16.08
CA PRO A 617 -0.08 24.42 17.49
C PRO A 617 1.19 24.15 18.30
N ALA A 618 1.42 24.97 19.33
CA ALA A 618 2.49 24.76 20.31
C ALA A 618 2.29 23.45 21.10
N HIS A 619 1.04 23.09 21.35
CA HIS A 619 0.63 21.85 22.02
C HIS A 619 -0.43 21.12 21.18
N PRO A 620 -0.03 20.39 20.13
CA PRO A 620 -0.98 19.62 19.34
C PRO A 620 -1.59 18.49 20.19
N GLU A 621 -2.87 18.18 19.98
CA GLU A 621 -3.54 17.08 20.70
C GLU A 621 -2.98 15.71 20.30
N SER A 622 -2.47 15.60 19.07
CA SER A 622 -1.88 14.38 18.56
C SER A 622 -0.35 14.44 18.50
N HIS A 623 0.31 13.48 19.16
CA HIS A 623 1.75 13.26 19.05
C HIS A 623 2.22 12.95 17.61
N LEU A 624 1.29 12.56 16.72
CA LEU A 624 1.58 12.24 15.32
C LEU A 624 2.02 13.45 14.50
N VAL A 625 1.71 14.66 14.97
CA VAL A 625 2.25 15.88 14.39
C VAL A 625 3.78 15.88 14.49
N GLU A 626 4.31 15.56 15.67
CA GLU A 626 5.75 15.48 15.89
C GLU A 626 6.37 14.35 15.06
N ASP A 627 5.70 13.20 14.98
CA ASP A 627 6.16 12.10 14.13
C ASP A 627 6.27 12.52 12.66
N GLY A 628 5.26 13.20 12.14
CA GLY A 628 5.28 13.74 10.78
C GLY A 628 6.45 14.70 10.55
N LEU A 629 6.74 15.57 11.53
CA LEU A 629 7.84 16.54 11.47
C LEU A 629 9.23 15.87 11.57
N LEU A 630 9.34 14.78 12.32
CA LEU A 630 10.56 13.96 12.42
C LEU A 630 10.83 13.18 11.12
N LEU A 631 9.78 12.80 10.39
CA LEU A 631 9.88 12.09 9.12
C LEU A 631 10.24 12.99 7.92
N ILE A 632 10.27 14.32 8.10
CA ILE A 632 10.72 15.26 7.08
C ILE A 632 12.21 15.03 6.77
N PRO A 633 12.59 14.75 5.50
CA PRO A 633 13.97 14.50 5.13
C PRO A 633 14.91 15.65 5.54
N PRO A 634 16.13 15.36 6.05
CA PRO A 634 17.09 16.40 6.43
C PRO A 634 17.45 17.35 5.28
N SER A 635 17.48 16.87 4.04
CA SER A 635 17.72 17.68 2.84
C SER A 635 16.69 18.79 2.65
N ALA A 636 15.42 18.55 3.03
CA ALA A 636 14.38 19.58 2.97
C ALA A 636 14.57 20.66 4.05
N LYS A 637 15.20 20.32 5.18
CA LYS A 637 15.51 21.26 6.27
C LYS A 637 16.81 22.05 6.02
N GLY A 638 17.82 21.42 5.42
CA GLY A 638 19.18 21.94 5.29
C GLY A 638 19.36 23.15 4.36
N GLU A 639 18.44 23.39 3.42
CA GLU A 639 18.52 24.57 2.53
C GLU A 639 18.01 25.87 3.17
N GLY A 640 17.56 25.84 4.44
CA GLY A 640 16.95 26.98 5.12
C GLY A 640 15.63 27.47 4.51
N ARG A 641 15.10 26.72 3.53
CA ARG A 641 13.85 27.04 2.82
C ARG A 641 12.61 26.64 3.60
N LEU A 642 12.68 25.58 4.41
CA LEU A 642 11.59 25.10 5.24
C LEU A 642 11.75 25.60 6.68
N ARG A 643 10.74 26.31 7.19
CA ARG A 643 10.67 26.77 8.59
C ARG A 643 9.41 26.24 9.26
N VAL A 644 9.55 25.62 10.42
CA VAL A 644 8.41 25.23 11.26
C VAL A 644 8.19 26.31 12.31
N VAL A 645 6.97 26.80 12.44
CA VAL A 645 6.56 27.84 13.40
C VAL A 645 5.46 27.26 14.28
N ARG A 646 5.54 27.52 15.58
CA ARG A 646 4.53 27.14 16.56
C ARG A 646 3.67 28.34 16.91
N TYR A 647 2.36 28.17 16.98
CA TYR A 647 1.43 29.20 17.44
C TYR A 647 0.73 28.76 18.74
N ALA A 648 0.48 29.71 19.63
CA ALA A 648 -0.14 29.44 20.94
C ALA A 648 -1.65 29.22 20.84
N ASP A 649 -2.34 30.04 20.05
CA ASP A 649 -3.80 30.00 19.86
C ASP A 649 -4.21 30.47 18.45
N LEU A 650 -5.51 30.50 18.15
CA LEU A 650 -6.02 30.91 16.84
C LEU A 650 -5.78 32.39 16.49
N LYS A 651 -5.63 33.28 17.49
CA LYS A 651 -5.27 34.69 17.24
C LYS A 651 -3.80 34.80 16.87
N ASP A 652 -2.95 34.08 17.60
CA ASP A 652 -1.52 33.99 17.33
C ASP A 652 -1.22 33.29 15.99
N LEU A 653 -2.00 32.28 15.62
CA LEU A 653 -1.98 31.67 14.29
C LEU A 653 -2.05 32.73 13.20
N ALA A 654 -3.04 33.62 13.28
CA ALA A 654 -3.23 34.66 12.27
C ALA A 654 -2.04 35.61 12.21
N HIS A 655 -1.48 35.99 13.36
CA HIS A 655 -0.29 36.84 13.43
C HIS A 655 0.93 36.15 12.79
N CYS A 656 1.25 34.94 13.22
CA CYS A 656 2.35 34.14 12.70
C CYS A 656 2.25 33.92 11.18
N ALA A 657 1.05 33.65 10.67
CA ALA A 657 0.81 33.42 9.25
C ALA A 657 1.02 34.70 8.42
N ILE A 658 0.54 35.85 8.90
CA ILE A 658 0.72 37.15 8.24
C ILE A 658 2.20 37.52 8.17
N GLU A 659 2.93 37.35 9.26
CA GLU A 659 4.37 37.66 9.33
C GLU A 659 5.18 36.74 8.38
N ALA A 660 4.89 35.44 8.39
CA ALA A 660 5.55 34.47 7.53
C ALA A 660 5.20 34.65 6.03
N GLY A 661 3.97 35.09 5.75
CA GLY A 661 3.34 35.15 4.44
C GLY A 661 3.77 36.31 3.54
N THR A 662 5.06 36.63 3.49
CA THR A 662 5.63 37.72 2.69
C THR A 662 6.37 37.21 1.44
N GLY A 663 6.32 37.94 0.33
CA GLY A 663 7.06 37.58 -0.89
C GLY A 663 6.54 36.31 -1.58
N GLN A 664 7.44 35.46 -2.07
CA GLN A 664 7.12 34.16 -2.68
C GLN A 664 7.25 33.05 -1.63
N THR A 665 6.35 33.05 -0.64
CA THR A 665 6.29 32.03 0.40
C THR A 665 5.15 31.06 0.11
N CYS A 666 5.32 29.78 0.43
CA CYS A 666 4.20 28.88 0.65
C CYS A 666 3.99 28.68 2.15
N LEU A 667 2.75 28.84 2.60
CA LEU A 667 2.33 28.56 3.96
C LEU A 667 1.59 27.23 4.00
N THR A 668 1.98 26.34 4.90
CA THR A 668 1.16 25.19 5.27
C THR A 668 0.68 25.40 6.70
N ILE A 669 -0.63 25.45 6.90
CA ILE A 669 -1.23 25.71 8.20
C ILE A 669 -1.94 24.44 8.65
N TYR A 670 -1.50 23.86 9.76
CA TYR A 670 -2.20 22.76 10.40
C TYR A 670 -3.14 23.31 11.48
N VAL A 671 -4.38 22.83 11.50
CA VAL A 671 -5.38 23.17 12.53
C VAL A 671 -6.13 21.92 12.97
N GLU A 672 -6.50 21.85 14.24
CA GLU A 672 -7.30 20.75 14.80
C GLU A 672 -8.70 21.26 15.15
N LEU A 673 -9.70 20.46 14.81
CA LEU A 673 -11.08 20.67 15.23
C LEU A 673 -11.36 19.77 16.44
N ALA A 674 -11.30 20.36 17.62
CA ALA A 674 -11.68 19.73 18.87
C ALA A 674 -13.05 20.25 19.32
N GLY A 675 -13.99 19.35 19.66
CA GLY A 675 -15.29 19.72 20.23
C GLY A 675 -16.39 20.09 19.21
N SER A 676 -17.32 20.97 19.63
CA SER A 676 -18.57 21.33 18.91
C SER A 676 -18.39 22.39 17.80
N THR A 677 -19.45 22.67 17.03
CA THR A 677 -19.53 23.66 15.93
C THR A 677 -18.88 25.04 16.19
N PRO A 678 -18.92 25.64 17.41
CA PRO A 678 -18.24 26.91 17.71
C PRO A 678 -16.73 26.91 17.41
N ALA A 679 -16.07 25.75 17.46
CA ALA A 679 -14.65 25.64 17.13
C ALA A 679 -14.37 25.89 15.64
N ALA A 680 -15.22 25.39 14.74
CA ALA A 680 -15.08 25.55 13.30
C ALA A 680 -15.21 27.03 12.88
N GLU A 681 -16.18 27.76 13.45
CA GLU A 681 -16.39 29.17 13.16
C GLU A 681 -15.18 30.05 13.56
N LEU A 682 -14.57 29.76 14.71
CA LEU A 682 -13.38 30.48 15.19
C LEU A 682 -12.16 30.22 14.31
N VAL A 683 -11.97 28.97 13.87
CA VAL A 683 -10.93 28.60 12.91
C VAL A 683 -11.15 29.35 11.60
N ARG A 684 -12.39 29.33 11.08
CA ARG A 684 -12.76 30.02 9.84
C ARG A 684 -12.53 31.53 9.92
N ALA A 685 -12.91 32.17 11.03
CA ALA A 685 -12.68 33.59 11.25
C ALA A 685 -11.18 33.95 11.23
N SER A 686 -10.36 33.10 11.86
CA SER A 686 -8.91 33.28 11.92
C SER A 686 -8.26 33.10 10.54
N LEU A 687 -8.64 32.05 9.80
CA LEU A 687 -8.18 31.83 8.43
C LEU A 687 -8.67 32.95 7.48
N SER A 688 -9.87 33.48 7.68
CA SER A 688 -10.39 34.63 6.90
C SER A 688 -9.56 35.89 7.12
N ARG A 689 -9.00 36.08 8.32
CA ARG A 689 -8.04 37.15 8.59
C ARG A 689 -6.71 36.89 7.88
N VAL A 690 -6.21 35.65 7.90
CA VAL A 690 -5.00 35.25 7.16
C VAL A 690 -5.16 35.52 5.66
N ALA A 691 -6.27 35.09 5.05
CA ALA A 691 -6.56 35.31 3.64
C ALA A 691 -6.49 36.80 3.26
N ARG A 692 -7.11 37.68 4.06
CA ARG A 692 -7.14 39.13 3.78
C ARG A 692 -5.77 39.82 3.91
N CYS A 693 -4.93 39.35 4.83
CA CYS A 693 -3.73 40.10 5.24
C CYS A 693 -2.40 39.51 4.72
N VAL A 694 -2.38 38.24 4.30
CA VAL A 694 -1.19 37.60 3.74
C VAL A 694 -0.91 38.11 2.32
N GLY A 695 0.37 38.28 1.98
CA GLY A 695 0.79 38.83 0.70
C GLY A 695 0.21 38.11 -0.52
N GLY A 696 -0.14 38.86 -1.56
CA GLY A 696 -0.86 38.35 -2.74
C GLY A 696 -0.13 37.25 -3.54
N LYS A 697 1.18 37.05 -3.34
CA LYS A 697 1.98 36.00 -4.00
C LYS A 697 2.18 34.75 -3.13
N THR A 698 1.62 34.74 -1.92
CA THR A 698 1.75 33.64 -0.98
C THR A 698 0.64 32.63 -1.22
N SER A 699 1.03 31.38 -1.45
CA SER A 699 0.10 30.27 -1.52
C SER A 699 -0.09 29.65 -0.15
N ILE A 700 -1.31 29.21 0.16
CA ILE A 700 -1.67 28.68 1.47
C ILE A 700 -2.30 27.30 1.32
N THR A 701 -1.75 26.31 2.00
CA THR A 701 -2.35 24.99 2.16
C THR A 701 -2.81 24.86 3.61
N VAL A 702 -4.09 24.56 3.84
CA VAL A 702 -4.64 24.37 5.19
C VAL A 702 -4.92 22.88 5.37
N LEU A 703 -4.21 22.22 6.29
CA LEU A 703 -4.50 20.85 6.71
C LEU A 703 -5.33 20.91 7.99
N VAL A 704 -6.62 20.63 7.86
CA VAL A 704 -7.57 20.51 8.96
C VAL A 704 -7.61 19.06 9.41
N ARG A 705 -7.36 18.79 10.69
CA ARG A 705 -7.64 17.49 11.31
C ARG A 705 -8.97 17.57 12.05
N ASP A 706 -9.92 16.75 11.63
CA ASP A 706 -11.13 16.48 12.41
C ASP A 706 -10.76 15.54 13.57
N ALA A 707 -10.62 16.11 14.77
CA ALA A 707 -10.29 15.38 16.00
C ALA A 707 -11.52 15.05 16.83
N ARG A 708 -12.74 15.33 16.32
CA ARG A 708 -13.98 14.96 16.99
C ARG A 708 -14.04 13.44 17.13
N VAL A 709 -14.44 12.97 18.31
CA VAL A 709 -14.67 11.54 18.53
C VAL A 709 -15.88 11.15 17.69
N PRO A 710 -15.76 10.20 16.74
CA PRO A 710 -16.90 9.78 15.95
C PRO A 710 -17.99 9.23 16.88
N ALA A 711 -19.22 9.70 16.71
CA ALA A 711 -20.34 9.15 17.46
C ALA A 711 -20.52 7.67 17.11
N ALA A 712 -20.88 6.83 18.07
CA ALA A 712 -21.21 5.41 17.86
C ALA A 712 -22.59 5.24 17.17
N THR A 713 -22.80 5.96 16.07
CA THR A 713 -24.02 6.00 15.29
C THR A 713 -23.88 5.17 14.02
N SER A 714 -25.01 4.74 13.45
CA SER A 714 -25.05 4.07 12.14
C SER A 714 -24.84 5.02 10.95
N ARG A 715 -24.65 6.31 11.22
CA ARG A 715 -24.44 7.36 10.22
C ARG A 715 -23.10 8.04 10.48
N PRO A 716 -22.28 8.22 9.43
CA PRO A 716 -21.09 9.06 9.52
C PRO A 716 -21.46 10.52 9.77
N ASP A 717 -20.72 11.18 10.66
CA ASP A 717 -20.76 12.62 10.91
C ASP A 717 -19.50 13.25 10.30
N LEU A 718 -19.65 13.91 9.14
CA LEU A 718 -18.54 14.50 8.39
C LEU A 718 -18.65 16.02 8.39
N VAL A 719 -17.53 16.72 8.67
CA VAL A 719 -17.47 18.19 8.59
C VAL A 719 -17.45 18.63 7.14
N ARG A 720 -18.21 19.68 6.80
CA ARG A 720 -18.10 20.33 5.49
C ARG A 720 -16.89 21.27 5.46
N ILE A 721 -16.10 21.20 4.39
CA ILE A 721 -14.84 21.95 4.31
C ILE A 721 -15.05 23.48 4.28
N ASP A 722 -16.18 23.94 3.74
CA ASP A 722 -16.54 25.35 3.61
C ASP A 722 -17.05 26.01 4.90
N GLU A 723 -17.43 25.19 5.89
CA GLU A 723 -17.74 25.61 7.26
C GLU A 723 -16.48 25.94 8.07
N VAL A 724 -15.32 25.43 7.65
CA VAL A 724 -14.05 25.57 8.40
C VAL A 724 -13.07 26.47 7.67
N VAL A 725 -12.92 26.31 6.36
CA VAL A 725 -11.95 27.07 5.55
C VAL A 725 -12.69 28.05 4.64
N PRO A 726 -12.36 29.36 4.68
CA PRO A 726 -12.98 30.32 3.78
C PRO A 726 -12.57 30.06 2.33
N ARG A 727 -13.44 30.43 1.38
CA ARG A 727 -13.12 30.38 -0.04
C ARG A 727 -12.16 31.52 -0.40
N ASP A 728 -10.94 31.19 -0.82
CA ASP A 728 -9.93 32.11 -1.37
C ASP A 728 -9.14 31.33 -2.43
N GLU A 729 -8.87 31.94 -3.60
CA GLU A 729 -8.20 31.27 -4.72
C GLU A 729 -6.77 30.79 -4.40
N ARG A 730 -6.14 31.37 -3.36
CA ARG A 730 -4.80 31.00 -2.89
C ARG A 730 -4.82 30.01 -1.74
N MET A 731 -6.01 29.67 -1.21
CA MET A 731 -6.18 28.74 -0.09
C MET A 731 -6.66 27.37 -0.57
N HIS A 732 -5.81 26.37 -0.42
CA HIS A 732 -6.13 24.97 -0.71
C HIS A 732 -6.37 24.21 0.59
N ALA A 733 -7.60 23.78 0.81
CA ALA A 733 -8.01 23.08 2.03
C ALA A 733 -7.89 21.56 1.88
N LEU A 734 -7.30 20.91 2.88
CA LEU A 734 -7.30 19.48 3.08
C LEU A 734 -8.00 19.17 4.39
N LEU A 735 -8.97 18.24 4.39
CA LEU A 735 -9.59 17.73 5.60
C LEU A 735 -9.16 16.27 5.81
N PHE A 736 -8.52 16.01 6.95
CA PHE A 736 -8.12 14.69 7.41
C PHE A 736 -9.04 14.27 8.55
N GLY A 737 -9.62 13.07 8.48
CA GLY A 737 -10.52 12.58 9.52
C GLY A 737 -10.73 11.07 9.47
N ILE A 738 -11.64 10.60 10.34
CA ILE A 738 -12.07 9.20 10.39
C ILE A 738 -13.56 9.16 10.04
N CYS A 739 -13.89 8.43 8.98
CA CYS A 739 -15.27 8.11 8.64
C CYS A 739 -15.66 6.85 9.41
N ALA A 740 -16.49 7.01 10.45
CA ALA A 740 -16.96 5.90 11.27
C ALA A 740 -18.46 5.64 11.07
N SER A 741 -18.86 4.38 11.15
CA SER A 741 -20.26 3.96 11.21
C SER A 741 -20.39 2.63 11.93
N ALA A 742 -21.24 2.59 12.95
CA ALA A 742 -21.40 1.47 13.87
C ALA A 742 -20.06 1.04 14.50
N ASP A 743 -19.45 -0.03 14.00
CA ASP A 743 -18.19 -0.60 14.49
C ASP A 743 -17.09 -0.61 13.41
N VAL A 744 -17.29 0.18 12.34
CA VAL A 744 -16.40 0.28 11.20
C VAL A 744 -15.81 1.68 11.13
N GLU A 745 -14.51 1.75 10.91
CA GLU A 745 -13.77 3.00 10.78
C GLU A 745 -12.86 2.96 9.55
N VAL A 746 -12.83 4.07 8.80
CA VAL A 746 -11.93 4.28 7.67
C VAL A 746 -11.35 5.68 7.75
N GLY A 747 -10.03 5.79 7.81
CA GLY A 747 -9.36 7.08 7.71
C GLY A 747 -9.47 7.66 6.30
N TYR A 748 -9.66 8.98 6.21
CA TYR A 748 -9.75 9.68 4.93
C TYR A 748 -8.97 10.99 4.93
N LEU A 749 -8.54 11.38 3.74
CA LEU A 749 -8.01 12.70 3.42
C LEU A 749 -8.70 13.22 2.17
N THR A 750 -9.27 14.42 2.24
CA THR A 750 -10.11 14.97 1.17
C THR A 750 -9.76 16.42 0.87
N GLY A 751 -9.92 16.86 -0.38
CA GLY A 751 -9.56 18.20 -0.83
C GLY A 751 -9.48 18.33 -2.36
N PRO A 752 -8.71 19.30 -2.89
CA PRO A 752 -8.51 19.49 -4.32
C PRO A 752 -7.95 18.25 -5.02
N GLU A 753 -8.44 17.96 -6.24
CA GLU A 753 -8.11 16.72 -6.95
C GLU A 753 -6.62 16.62 -7.25
N ASN A 754 -5.99 17.72 -7.65
CA ASN A 754 -4.55 17.79 -7.93
C ASN A 754 -3.70 17.42 -6.70
N LEU A 755 -4.05 17.94 -5.53
CA LEU A 755 -3.32 17.71 -4.29
C LEU A 755 -3.54 16.28 -3.76
N ILE A 756 -4.77 15.77 -3.85
CA ILE A 756 -5.06 14.37 -3.50
C ILE A 756 -4.32 13.42 -4.43
N ARG A 757 -4.32 13.66 -5.74
CA ARG A 757 -3.54 12.85 -6.69
C ARG A 757 -2.04 12.85 -6.35
N GLU A 758 -1.48 14.01 -6.03
CA GLU A 758 -0.09 14.11 -5.61
C GLU A 758 0.18 13.32 -4.31
N LEU A 759 -0.64 13.52 -3.28
CA LEU A 759 -0.48 12.88 -1.98
C LEU A 759 -0.57 11.35 -2.03
N ARG A 760 -1.28 10.77 -3.01
CA ARG A 760 -1.26 9.31 -3.24
C ARG A 760 0.13 8.78 -3.60
N TYR A 761 1.02 9.62 -4.12
CA TYR A 761 2.39 9.28 -4.52
C TYR A 761 3.47 9.81 -3.59
N THR A 762 3.12 10.71 -2.68
CA THR A 762 4.09 11.38 -1.80
C THR A 762 3.92 10.98 -0.35
N SER A 763 2.70 10.60 0.05
CA SER A 763 2.41 10.02 1.37
C SER A 763 2.82 8.55 1.40
N ARG A 764 3.93 8.27 2.10
CA ARG A 764 4.48 6.91 2.22
C ARG A 764 3.51 5.95 2.90
N GLY A 765 2.81 6.41 3.95
CA GLY A 765 1.77 5.65 4.62
C GLY A 765 0.72 5.13 3.65
N TYR A 766 0.23 5.98 2.75
CA TYR A 766 -0.74 5.57 1.73
C TYR A 766 -0.16 4.59 0.71
N MET A 767 1.04 4.87 0.17
CA MET A 767 1.65 4.06 -0.88
C MET A 767 1.98 2.63 -0.46
N TYR A 768 2.48 2.47 0.77
CA TYR A 768 3.11 1.24 1.25
C TYR A 768 2.24 0.45 2.23
N THR A 769 1.09 1.01 2.64
CA THR A 769 0.12 0.26 3.45
C THR A 769 -0.87 -0.51 2.57
N THR A 770 -1.36 -1.63 3.10
CA THR A 770 -2.42 -2.41 2.46
C THR A 770 -3.72 -1.62 2.52
N SER A 771 -4.48 -1.68 1.43
CA SER A 771 -5.76 -0.99 1.34
C SER A 771 -6.83 -1.67 2.19
N VAL A 772 -7.75 -0.86 2.72
CA VAL A 772 -8.91 -1.31 3.50
C VAL A 772 -9.62 -2.46 2.78
N PRO A 773 -10.05 -3.53 3.49
CA PRO A 773 -10.81 -4.63 2.89
C PRO A 773 -12.05 -4.13 2.10
N PRO A 774 -12.35 -4.72 0.93
CA PRO A 774 -13.45 -4.22 0.10
C PRO A 774 -14.83 -4.38 0.75
N PHE A 775 -15.01 -5.37 1.64
CA PHE A 775 -16.26 -5.54 2.39
C PHE A 775 -16.48 -4.45 3.45
N VAL A 776 -15.41 -4.00 4.10
CA VAL A 776 -15.41 -2.85 5.03
C VAL A 776 -15.83 -1.59 4.29
N MET A 777 -15.27 -1.37 3.09
CA MET A 777 -15.67 -0.26 2.23
C MET A 777 -17.12 -0.36 1.77
N GLY A 778 -17.64 -1.57 1.52
CA GLY A 778 -19.05 -1.79 1.21
C GLY A 778 -19.99 -1.37 2.34
N ILE A 779 -19.61 -1.66 3.59
CA ILE A 779 -20.36 -1.22 4.78
C ILE A 779 -20.37 0.30 4.89
N ILE A 780 -19.22 0.94 4.73
CA ILE A 780 -19.10 2.41 4.79
C ILE A 780 -19.87 3.09 3.66
N ALA A 781 -19.84 2.54 2.44
CA ALA A 781 -20.60 3.07 1.30
C ALA A 781 -22.10 3.11 1.61
N ALA A 782 -22.65 1.99 2.07
CA ALA A 782 -24.07 1.90 2.44
C ALA A 782 -24.46 2.88 3.57
N ALA A 783 -23.56 3.10 4.53
CA ALA A 783 -23.77 4.07 5.60
C ALA A 783 -23.81 5.52 5.07
N LEU A 784 -22.87 5.89 4.20
CA LEU A 784 -22.80 7.22 3.58
C LEU A 784 -24.00 7.49 2.66
N GLU A 785 -24.41 6.51 1.85
CA GLU A 785 -25.59 6.61 0.98
C GLU A 785 -26.87 6.87 1.77
N SER A 786 -27.02 6.20 2.92
CA SER A 786 -28.17 6.41 3.81
C SER A 786 -28.20 7.81 4.43
N THR A 787 -27.03 8.38 4.75
CA THR A 787 -26.91 9.75 5.27
C THR A 787 -27.27 10.78 4.19
N LEU A 788 -26.66 10.69 3.00
CA LEU A 788 -26.87 11.66 1.92
C LEU A 788 -28.30 11.65 1.34
N SER A 789 -28.92 10.47 1.26
CA SER A 789 -30.30 10.35 0.76
C SER A 789 -31.31 11.09 1.66
N LYS A 790 -31.07 11.13 2.97
CA LYS A 790 -31.94 11.80 3.94
C LYS A 790 -31.74 13.30 3.98
N GLU A 791 -30.51 13.80 3.80
CA GLU A 791 -30.27 15.24 3.65
C GLU A 791 -30.96 15.79 2.40
N SER A 792 -31.06 14.99 1.33
CA SER A 792 -31.76 15.34 0.11
C SER A 792 -33.29 15.43 0.27
N THR A 793 -33.86 14.85 1.33
CA THR A 793 -35.32 14.89 1.61
C THR A 793 -35.73 16.07 2.51
N VAL A 794 -34.76 16.84 3.02
CA VAL A 794 -34.98 17.94 3.98
C VAL A 794 -34.85 19.33 3.33
N TYR A 795 -34.47 19.40 2.03
CA TYR A 795 -34.38 20.65 1.26
C TYR A 795 -35.54 20.85 0.29
#